data_AF-A0A8S9IAV1-F1
#
_entry.id   AF-A0A8S9IAV1-F1
#
_cell.length_a   1.000
_cell.length_b   1.000
_cell.length_c   1.000
_cell.angle_alpha   90.00
_cell.angle_beta   90.00
_cell.angle_gamma   90.00
#
_symmetry.space_group_name_H-M   'P 1'
#
loop_
_entity.id
_entity.type
_entity.pdbx_description
1 polymer ?
#
loop_
_entity_poly.entity_id
_entity_poly.type
_entity_poly.pdbx_seq_one_letter_code
_entity_poly.pdbx_strand_id
1 'polypeptide(L)'
;MNTVPRDVKVHIDVSVSLSTRSYINTASINLFHKLQRHVVDESDGTVNCIGLYPAPPLPVPHICLNLYKDKTSSQDLLSRLDSHLHNPYLSLQIVEKMAEQAAQNNGFLLEPYLMAVNVVLVQDVFHKIPVSCLPGKEETLKKETKCAICLEDMRTNKQLKLPHCSHHFHFRCISKWLQSRNSCPLCPISRESPLSLGQTLSSPGESYELGFFSPNNSRNQYVGIWFKKIAPRVVVWVANREKPITSPAANLTISGNGSLILLDSRNKVVWSSNRGEPSSNKCHAKLLDTGNLVVVDEVSGTLLWQSFENLGDTMLPLSSLTYNLAANEKRVLTSWKSGTDPSPGEFSVELTPQVPSQLVTMKGNKVYKRSGPWDKTGFTGVPQMDESYASPFSLVQDVANGKGNFSYLQRNSQLLTRVIVTSEGYVKTSHYNGTGWVVDFVTPANKCDIYGACGPFGLCVTSTPIKCECIKGFVPKHKEEWKRGNKTSGCVRRKQLLSCHQEATKSSTDAFYRLSSVKPPDLYEYAASFADKDQCRQGCLGNCSCTAFAYITGIGCLLWNQELMDTVQYSAGGEFLSIRLASSELAGSRRTMMIIAGSICLSIFVILAFASYKYWRYRAKRNDSRSREYCLCVRVRKSYDTNCNLWAIEFPLCWKNV
;
A
#
# COMPACT_ATOMS: atom_id res chain seq x y z
N MET A 1 -22.71 3.87 35.45
CA MET A 1 -21.27 3.85 35.80
C MET A 1 -20.64 5.07 35.16
N ASN A 2 -20.38 6.07 36.00
CA ASN A 2 -19.68 7.31 35.68
C ASN A 2 -18.17 7.07 35.60
N THR A 3 -17.46 7.84 34.76
CA THR A 3 -16.28 8.63 35.16
C THR A 3 -15.92 9.70 34.11
N VAL A 4 -16.40 10.92 34.34
CA VAL A 4 -15.74 12.27 34.32
C VAL A 4 -14.48 12.51 33.44
N PRO A 5 -14.43 13.57 32.61
CA PRO A 5 -13.19 14.24 32.20
C PRO A 5 -12.68 15.22 33.28
N ARG A 6 -11.38 15.16 33.58
CA ARG A 6 -10.72 15.97 34.64
C ARG A 6 -10.68 17.46 34.32
N ASP A 7 -10.96 18.25 35.35
CA ASP A 7 -11.07 19.70 35.41
C ASP A 7 -9.81 20.47 34.95
N VAL A 8 -10.02 21.58 34.23
CA VAL A 8 -9.08 22.70 34.20
C VAL A 8 -9.25 23.46 35.52
N LYS A 9 -8.24 23.44 36.38
CA LYS A 9 -8.26 24.24 37.62
C LYS A 9 -7.88 25.69 37.31
N VAL A 10 -8.86 26.57 37.42
CA VAL A 10 -8.67 28.03 37.50
C VAL A 10 -8.44 28.38 38.96
N HIS A 11 -7.34 29.05 39.29
CA HIS A 11 -7.11 29.63 40.61
C HIS A 11 -7.34 31.15 40.53
N ILE A 12 -8.23 31.65 41.38
CA ILE A 12 -8.61 33.06 41.50
C ILE A 12 -8.15 33.50 42.89
N ASP A 13 -7.45 34.63 43.00
CA ASP A 13 -7.02 35.17 44.29
C ASP A 13 -7.44 36.65 44.43
N VAL A 14 -7.91 37.04 45.60
CA VAL A 14 -8.71 38.25 45.84
C VAL A 14 -8.07 39.01 47.00
N SER A 15 -7.57 40.24 46.80
CA SER A 15 -6.94 41.02 47.86
C SER A 15 -7.51 42.43 47.98
N VAL A 16 -7.75 42.85 49.23
CA VAL A 16 -8.34 44.15 49.59
C VAL A 16 -7.27 45.02 50.24
N SER A 17 -7.06 46.22 49.71
CA SER A 17 -6.20 47.24 50.33
C SER A 17 -7.09 48.29 51.03
N LEU A 18 -7.12 48.26 52.36
CA LEU A 18 -7.72 49.31 53.18
C LEU A 18 -6.65 50.37 53.49
N SER A 19 -6.60 51.45 52.73
CA SER A 19 -5.80 52.62 53.13
C SER A 19 -6.66 53.61 53.91
N THR A 20 -6.28 53.84 55.16
CA THR A 20 -6.94 54.76 56.08
C THR A 20 -6.62 56.22 55.74
N ARG A 21 -7.54 56.89 55.03
CA ARG A 21 -8.18 58.17 55.42
C ARG A 21 -8.98 58.72 54.23
N SER A 22 -10.27 58.94 54.49
CA SER A 22 -11.20 59.77 53.71
C SER A 22 -11.74 59.22 52.37
N TYR A 23 -12.84 58.46 52.49
CA TYR A 23 -14.04 58.45 51.61
C TYR A 23 -14.03 57.91 50.18
N ILE A 24 -13.08 57.07 49.74
CA ILE A 24 -13.27 56.28 48.51
C ILE A 24 -12.75 54.84 48.71
N ASN A 25 -13.66 53.87 48.76
CA ASN A 25 -13.33 52.45 48.63
C ASN A 25 -13.20 52.15 47.13
N THR A 26 -11.99 51.95 46.63
CA THR A 26 -11.74 51.63 45.21
C THR A 26 -11.52 50.12 45.06
N ALA A 27 -12.31 49.44 44.21
CA ALA A 27 -11.97 48.08 43.78
C ALA A 27 -11.08 48.15 42.53
N SER A 28 -9.88 47.60 42.66
CA SER A 28 -8.90 47.52 41.56
C SER A 28 -8.84 46.07 41.07
N ILE A 29 -9.24 45.83 39.82
CA ILE A 29 -9.02 44.55 39.15
C ILE A 29 -7.68 44.64 38.43
N ASN A 30 -6.64 43.94 38.90
CA ASN A 30 -5.40 43.80 38.13
C ASN A 30 -5.62 42.72 37.06
N LEU A 31 -5.93 43.15 35.84
CA LEU A 31 -5.69 42.33 34.66
C LEU A 31 -4.22 42.50 34.26
N PHE A 32 -3.42 41.45 34.43
CA PHE A 32 -2.12 41.40 33.78
C PHE A 32 -2.34 41.20 32.27
N HIS A 33 -2.19 42.29 31.51
CA HIS A 33 -2.01 42.22 30.07
C HIS A 33 -0.57 42.65 29.75
N LYS A 34 0.29 41.69 29.38
CA LYS A 34 1.40 42.02 28.49
C LYS A 34 0.81 42.17 27.08
N LEU A 35 0.23 43.33 26.82
CA LEU A 35 -0.18 43.74 25.48
C LEU A 35 0.99 44.50 24.86
N GLN A 36 1.56 43.98 23.77
CA GLN A 36 1.93 44.89 22.69
C GLN A 36 0.60 45.44 22.14
N ARG A 37 0.31 46.73 22.36
CA ARG A 37 -0.78 47.40 21.65
C ARG A 37 -0.29 47.80 20.26
N HIS A 38 -1.05 47.43 19.23
CA HIS A 38 -1.14 48.22 18.01
C HIS A 38 -2.14 49.34 18.28
N VAL A 39 -1.80 50.59 17.95
CA VAL A 39 -2.79 51.66 17.84
C VAL A 39 -3.47 51.49 16.48
N VAL A 40 -4.77 51.16 16.50
CA VAL A 40 -5.62 51.30 15.32
C VAL A 40 -6.16 52.72 15.39
N ASP A 41 -5.77 53.55 14.43
CA ASP A 41 -6.46 54.82 14.21
C ASP A 41 -7.70 54.50 13.36
N GLU A 42 -8.89 54.61 13.94
CA GLU A 42 -10.15 54.30 13.24
C GLU A 42 -10.58 55.42 12.27
N SER A 43 -9.77 56.47 12.08
CA SER A 43 -10.13 57.57 11.18
C SER A 43 -9.68 57.39 9.72
N ASP A 44 -8.71 56.51 9.42
CA ASP A 44 -8.19 56.35 8.05
C ASP A 44 -7.96 54.90 7.56
N GLY A 45 -8.19 53.89 8.40
CA GLY A 45 -8.08 52.49 8.00
C GLY A 45 -6.65 51.98 7.73
N THR A 46 -5.62 52.71 8.16
CA THR A 46 -4.22 52.26 8.12
C THR A 46 -3.67 51.93 9.51
N VAL A 47 -2.84 50.88 9.61
CA VAL A 47 -2.15 50.49 10.85
C VAL A 47 -0.65 50.72 10.66
N ASN A 48 -0.08 51.71 11.34
CA ASN A 48 1.36 51.94 11.41
C ASN A 48 2.00 51.11 12.52
N CYS A 49 3.04 50.34 12.19
CA CYS A 49 3.82 49.57 13.15
C CYS A 49 5.09 50.35 13.53
N ILE A 50 5.18 50.84 14.76
CA ILE A 50 6.40 51.48 15.28
C ILE A 50 7.36 50.37 15.76
N GLY A 51 8.58 50.37 15.21
CA GLY A 51 9.63 49.40 15.53
C GLY A 51 10.13 49.47 16.97
N LEU A 52 10.76 48.37 17.42
CA LEU A 52 11.36 48.19 18.73
C LEU A 52 12.45 49.24 19.00
N TYR A 53 12.11 50.29 19.76
CA TYR A 53 13.06 50.92 20.65
C TYR A 53 12.76 50.49 22.09
N PRO A 54 13.78 50.37 22.96
CA PRO A 54 13.54 50.08 24.37
C PRO A 54 12.85 51.31 24.99
N ALA A 55 11.54 51.23 25.22
CA ALA A 55 10.80 52.29 25.87
C ALA A 55 10.86 52.13 27.42
N PRO A 56 10.90 53.25 28.17
CA PRO A 56 11.12 53.26 29.62
C PRO A 56 9.91 52.69 30.39
N PRO A 57 10.05 52.39 31.69
CA PRO A 57 8.94 51.88 32.49
C PRO A 57 7.86 52.96 32.63
N LEU A 58 6.66 52.68 32.11
CA LEU A 58 5.45 53.46 32.35
C LEU A 58 4.27 52.52 32.70
N PRO A 59 3.27 53.02 33.46
CA PRO A 59 2.47 52.22 34.39
C PRO A 59 1.35 51.41 33.73
N VAL A 60 1.03 50.27 34.36
CA VAL A 60 0.04 49.26 33.95
C VAL A 60 -1.38 49.87 33.87
N PRO A 61 -2.21 49.54 32.87
CA PRO A 61 -3.60 50.02 32.82
C PRO A 61 -4.47 49.23 33.81
N HIS A 62 -4.93 49.90 34.87
CA HIS A 62 -5.95 49.38 35.78
C HIS A 62 -7.35 49.65 35.22
N ILE A 63 -8.27 48.67 35.28
CA ILE A 63 -9.70 48.94 35.09
C ILE A 63 -10.27 49.31 36.46
N CYS A 64 -10.48 50.60 36.68
CA CYS A 64 -11.10 51.13 37.89
C CYS A 64 -12.60 51.28 37.67
N LEU A 65 -13.42 50.44 38.32
CA LEU A 65 -14.86 50.61 38.34
C LEU A 65 -15.25 51.42 39.58
N ASN A 66 -15.67 52.68 39.37
CA ASN A 66 -16.25 53.49 40.44
C ASN A 66 -17.68 53.01 40.71
N LEU A 67 -17.85 52.21 41.76
CA LEU A 67 -19.16 51.83 42.28
C LEU A 67 -19.54 52.87 43.34
N TYR A 68 -20.20 53.95 42.91
CA TYR A 68 -20.80 54.91 43.83
C TYR A 68 -22.06 54.33 44.48
N LYS A 69 -22.37 54.87 45.65
CA LYS A 69 -23.13 54.32 46.79
C LYS A 69 -24.63 54.01 46.57
N ASP A 70 -25.11 53.74 45.37
CA ASP A 70 -26.49 53.35 45.14
C ASP A 70 -26.61 51.96 44.51
N LYS A 71 -27.50 51.15 45.11
CA LYS A 71 -27.73 49.70 44.89
C LYS A 71 -27.52 49.26 43.44
N THR A 72 -26.31 48.82 43.12
CA THR A 72 -25.97 48.21 41.83
C THR A 72 -26.41 46.75 41.88
N SER A 73 -27.33 46.34 40.99
CA SER A 73 -27.74 44.93 40.89
C SER A 73 -26.65 44.10 40.22
N SER A 74 -26.62 42.79 40.47
CA SER A 74 -25.69 41.86 39.81
C SER A 74 -25.79 41.91 38.27
N GLN A 75 -26.96 42.25 37.73
CA GLN A 75 -27.18 42.43 36.30
C GLN A 75 -26.50 43.68 35.71
N ASP A 76 -26.41 44.77 36.47
CA ASP A 76 -25.73 46.00 36.02
C ASP A 76 -24.19 45.88 36.10
N LEU A 77 -23.71 45.06 37.03
CA LEU A 77 -22.29 44.66 37.09
C LEU A 77 -21.90 43.75 35.93
N LEU A 78 -22.76 42.78 35.60
CA LEU A 78 -22.62 41.90 34.44
C LEU A 78 -22.57 42.68 33.12
N SER A 79 -23.48 43.64 32.91
CA SER A 79 -23.51 44.43 31.67
C SER A 79 -22.25 45.28 31.49
N ARG A 80 -21.74 45.86 32.58
CA ARG A 80 -20.47 46.63 32.58
C ARG A 80 -19.27 45.74 32.32
N LEU A 81 -19.21 44.56 32.94
CA LEU A 81 -18.16 43.57 32.67
C LEU A 81 -18.22 43.06 31.22
N ASP A 82 -19.41 42.83 30.66
CA ASP A 82 -19.58 42.41 29.26
C ASP A 82 -19.13 43.47 28.27
N SER A 83 -19.47 44.74 28.52
CA SER A 83 -19.03 45.85 27.67
C SER A 83 -17.51 46.05 27.66
N HIS A 84 -16.80 45.60 28.71
CA HIS A 84 -15.35 45.76 28.83
C HIS A 84 -14.59 44.48 28.42
N LEU A 85 -15.04 43.30 28.85
CA LEU A 85 -14.37 42.01 28.63
C LEU A 85 -14.78 41.32 27.32
N HIS A 86 -15.93 41.69 26.74
CA HIS A 86 -16.46 41.11 25.49
C HIS A 86 -16.55 39.57 25.51
N ASN A 87 -16.70 38.95 26.70
CA ASN A 87 -16.94 37.51 26.89
C ASN A 87 -17.99 37.28 28.00
N PRO A 88 -19.24 36.99 27.65
CA PRO A 88 -20.36 36.92 28.60
C PRO A 88 -20.29 35.76 29.59
N TYR A 89 -19.64 34.66 29.22
CA TYR A 89 -19.48 33.52 30.11
C TYR A 89 -18.49 33.82 31.24
N LEU A 90 -17.40 34.54 30.94
CA LEU A 90 -16.39 34.91 31.93
C LEU A 90 -16.92 35.98 32.89
N SER A 91 -17.66 36.97 32.38
CA SER A 91 -18.34 37.97 33.20
C SER A 91 -19.31 37.33 34.20
N LEU A 92 -20.06 36.31 33.77
CA LEU A 92 -21.00 35.57 34.63
C LEU A 92 -20.28 34.82 35.76
N GLN A 93 -19.19 34.11 35.45
CA GLN A 93 -18.41 33.40 36.47
C GLN A 93 -17.79 34.34 37.51
N ILE A 94 -17.35 35.53 37.10
CA ILE A 94 -16.82 36.55 38.01
C ILE A 94 -17.92 37.04 38.96
N VAL A 95 -19.12 37.30 38.44
CA VAL A 95 -20.26 37.76 39.25
C VAL A 95 -20.76 36.66 40.20
N GLU A 96 -20.81 35.39 39.78
CA GLU A 96 -21.18 34.26 40.64
C GLU A 96 -20.18 34.08 41.80
N LYS A 97 -18.87 34.15 41.52
CA LYS A 97 -17.83 34.06 42.55
C LYS A 97 -17.87 35.22 43.55
N MET A 98 -18.19 36.43 43.09
CA MET A 98 -18.40 37.58 43.97
C MET A 98 -19.60 37.38 44.90
N ALA A 99 -20.70 36.79 44.40
CA ALA A 99 -21.89 36.51 45.19
C ALA A 99 -21.67 35.40 46.24
N GLU A 100 -20.95 34.33 45.89
CA GLU A 100 -20.59 33.25 46.82
C GLU A 100 -19.74 33.76 47.99
N GLN A 101 -18.77 34.64 47.73
CA GLN A 101 -17.88 35.16 48.77
C GLN A 101 -18.61 36.14 49.72
N ALA A 102 -19.59 36.89 49.21
CA ALA A 102 -20.44 37.76 50.02
C ALA A 102 -21.36 36.96 50.96
N ALA A 103 -21.84 35.80 50.53
CA ALA A 103 -22.70 34.92 51.32
C ALA A 103 -21.97 34.18 52.45
N GLN A 104 -20.65 34.02 52.37
CA GLN A 104 -19.85 33.28 53.38
C GLN A 104 -19.50 34.11 54.63
N ASN A 105 -19.53 35.45 54.56
CA ASN A 105 -19.19 36.35 55.67
C ASN A 105 -20.41 36.73 56.54
N ASN A 106 -21.16 35.71 56.98
CA ASN A 106 -22.38 35.85 57.79
C ASN A 106 -22.20 36.78 59.02
N GLY A 107 -22.95 37.89 59.07
CA GLY A 107 -23.35 38.44 60.38
C GLY A 107 -23.54 39.95 60.56
N PHE A 108 -23.47 40.82 59.53
CA PHE A 108 -23.81 42.25 59.72
C PHE A 108 -24.66 42.82 58.59
N LEU A 109 -25.65 43.62 58.99
CA LEU A 109 -26.61 44.33 58.15
C LEU A 109 -25.90 45.17 57.07
N LEU A 110 -26.48 45.14 55.88
CA LEU A 110 -26.00 45.76 54.64
C LEU A 110 -25.62 47.24 54.81
N GLU A 111 -24.33 47.53 54.89
CA GLU A 111 -23.73 48.72 54.30
C GLU A 111 -22.65 48.32 53.29
N PRO A 112 -22.53 49.02 52.14
CA PRO A 112 -21.87 48.49 50.95
C PRO A 112 -20.34 48.52 51.08
N TYR A 113 -19.74 47.34 51.28
CA TYR A 113 -18.29 47.14 51.17
C TYR A 113 -17.92 46.47 49.84
N LEU A 114 -17.01 47.10 49.11
CA LEU A 114 -16.42 46.62 47.85
C LEU A 114 -15.34 45.55 48.12
N MET A 115 -15.35 44.47 47.33
CA MET A 115 -14.28 43.45 47.27
C MET A 115 -13.60 43.47 45.88
N ALA A 116 -12.29 43.20 45.83
CA ALA A 116 -11.47 43.28 44.61
C ALA A 116 -10.83 41.92 44.23
N VAL A 117 -11.07 41.44 43.01
CA VAL A 117 -10.67 40.11 42.49
C VAL A 117 -9.55 40.24 41.44
N ASN A 118 -8.49 39.43 41.51
CA ASN A 118 -7.46 39.34 40.46
C ASN A 118 -7.60 38.05 39.62
N VAL A 119 -7.49 38.19 38.30
CA VAL A 119 -7.53 37.08 37.31
C VAL A 119 -6.23 37.09 36.51
N VAL A 120 -5.47 36.00 36.53
CA VAL A 120 -4.22 35.84 35.74
C VAL A 120 -4.48 34.88 34.58
N LEU A 121 -4.28 35.35 33.34
CA LEU A 121 -4.20 34.53 32.13
C LEU A 121 -2.73 34.37 31.72
N VAL A 122 -2.22 33.15 31.68
CA VAL A 122 -0.82 32.88 31.30
C VAL A 122 -0.67 32.94 29.78
N GLN A 123 0.28 33.75 29.33
CA GLN A 123 0.52 34.20 27.96
C GLN A 123 1.95 33.79 27.54
N ASP A 124 2.17 32.52 27.20
CA ASP A 124 3.51 31.99 26.84
C ASP A 124 3.73 31.75 25.33
N VAL A 125 2.77 32.11 24.47
CA VAL A 125 2.77 31.66 23.06
C VAL A 125 3.57 32.56 22.10
N PHE A 126 3.72 33.86 22.38
CA PHE A 126 4.24 34.82 21.38
C PHE A 126 5.68 35.31 21.59
N HIS A 127 6.40 34.83 22.61
CA HIS A 127 7.80 35.23 22.82
C HIS A 127 8.83 34.50 21.93
N LYS A 128 8.42 33.59 21.03
CA LYS A 128 9.36 32.75 20.26
C LYS A 128 9.44 33.01 18.75
N ILE A 129 8.62 33.90 18.17
CA ILE A 129 8.66 34.26 16.74
C ILE A 129 8.27 35.76 16.57
N PRO A 130 9.13 36.66 16.05
CA PRO A 130 8.82 38.07 15.85
C PRO A 130 7.97 38.27 14.58
N VAL A 131 6.65 38.41 14.73
CA VAL A 131 5.68 38.49 13.62
C VAL A 131 5.69 39.87 12.96
N SER A 132 5.69 39.94 11.63
CA SER A 132 5.50 41.17 10.85
C SER A 132 4.17 41.15 10.09
N CYS A 133 3.32 42.14 10.35
CA CYS A 133 2.07 42.37 9.62
C CYS A 133 2.35 43.20 8.36
N LEU A 134 1.87 42.78 7.19
CA LEU A 134 1.90 43.61 5.99
C LEU A 134 0.56 44.35 5.83
N PRO A 135 0.56 45.67 5.55
CA PRO A 135 -0.64 46.38 5.15
C PRO A 135 -1.04 45.93 3.74
N GLY A 136 -2.34 45.80 3.52
CA GLY A 136 -2.89 45.41 2.23
C GLY A 136 -2.65 46.51 1.19
N LYS A 137 -1.66 46.31 0.31
CA LYS A 137 -1.68 46.76 -1.08
C LYS A 137 -0.73 45.90 -1.91
N GLU A 138 -1.15 45.69 -3.15
CA GLU A 138 -0.61 44.72 -4.10
C GLU A 138 0.88 44.87 -4.36
N GLU A 139 1.64 43.79 -4.16
CA GLU A 139 2.80 43.50 -4.99
C GLU A 139 2.81 42.02 -5.38
N THR A 140 3.06 41.80 -6.66
CA THR A 140 2.96 40.56 -7.42
C THR A 140 4.08 39.59 -7.07
N LEU A 141 3.77 38.48 -6.38
CA LEU A 141 4.51 37.21 -6.50
C LEU A 141 3.68 36.04 -5.97
N LYS A 142 3.41 35.05 -6.84
CA LYS A 142 2.69 33.76 -6.65
C LYS A 142 1.99 33.56 -5.29
N LYS A 143 0.75 34.04 -5.15
CA LYS A 143 -0.11 33.80 -3.97
C LYS A 143 -0.53 32.33 -3.89
N GLU A 144 -0.29 31.69 -2.75
CA GLU A 144 -1.06 30.52 -2.30
C GLU A 144 -2.54 30.95 -2.22
N THR A 145 -3.40 30.30 -2.99
CA THR A 145 -4.82 30.69 -3.11
C THR A 145 -5.69 30.17 -1.96
N LYS A 146 -5.17 29.26 -1.13
CA LYS A 146 -5.89 28.61 -0.03
C LYS A 146 -5.05 28.55 1.24
N CYS A 147 -5.68 28.67 2.40
CA CYS A 147 -5.02 28.49 3.69
C CYS A 147 -4.69 27.01 3.91
N ALA A 148 -3.44 26.64 4.18
CA ALA A 148 -3.08 25.23 4.38
C ALA A 148 -3.57 24.60 5.71
N ILE A 149 -4.24 25.37 6.59
CA ILE A 149 -4.81 24.85 7.84
C ILE A 149 -6.29 24.50 7.68
N CYS A 150 -7.08 25.33 7.00
CA CYS A 150 -8.52 25.12 6.82
C CYS A 150 -8.94 24.84 5.37
N LEU A 151 -8.02 24.94 4.40
CA LEU A 151 -8.22 24.71 2.96
C LEU A 151 -9.19 25.68 2.28
N GLU A 152 -9.64 26.73 2.97
CA GLU A 152 -10.49 27.79 2.44
C GLU A 152 -9.67 28.86 1.69
N ASP A 153 -10.34 29.62 0.82
CA ASP A 153 -9.71 30.70 0.04
C ASP A 153 -9.10 31.77 0.96
N MET A 154 -7.87 32.17 0.66
CA MET A 154 -7.17 33.21 1.41
C MET A 154 -7.85 34.59 1.29
N ARG A 155 -8.72 34.81 0.30
CA ARG A 155 -9.39 36.09 0.02
C ARG A 155 -10.47 36.48 1.03
N THR A 156 -11.05 35.54 1.77
CA THR A 156 -12.25 35.78 2.59
C THR A 156 -11.97 36.21 4.03
N ASN A 157 -10.72 36.12 4.49
CA ASN A 157 -10.37 36.29 5.91
C ASN A 157 -9.05 37.05 6.08
N LYS A 158 -8.86 37.69 7.25
CA LYS A 158 -7.60 38.37 7.61
C LYS A 158 -6.42 37.40 7.52
N GLN A 159 -5.40 37.79 6.75
CA GLN A 159 -4.21 36.96 6.50
C GLN A 159 -3.08 37.34 7.46
N LEU A 160 -2.30 36.34 7.86
CA LEU A 160 -1.08 36.53 8.64
C LEU A 160 0.05 35.80 7.92
N LYS A 161 1.12 36.55 7.62
CA LYS A 161 2.36 36.03 7.06
C LYS A 161 3.30 35.68 8.21
N LEU A 162 3.83 34.47 8.22
CA LEU A 162 4.83 34.12 9.20
C LEU A 162 6.18 34.77 8.84
N PRO A 163 6.83 35.46 9.78
CA PRO A 163 8.02 36.29 9.55
C PRO A 163 9.24 35.48 9.08
N HIS A 164 9.34 34.22 9.49
CA HIS A 164 10.49 33.35 9.19
C HIS A 164 10.35 32.51 7.93
N CYS A 165 9.12 32.31 7.41
CA CYS A 165 8.87 31.36 6.32
C CYS A 165 8.07 31.95 5.16
N SER A 166 7.61 33.20 5.26
CA SER A 166 6.76 33.88 4.27
C SER A 166 5.47 33.17 3.86
N HIS A 167 5.13 32.04 4.49
CA HIS A 167 3.86 31.33 4.31
C HIS A 167 2.70 32.14 4.91
N HIS A 168 1.58 32.12 4.20
CA HIS A 168 0.39 32.89 4.57
C HIS A 168 -0.71 31.95 5.08
N PHE A 169 -1.34 32.34 6.17
CA PHE A 169 -2.46 31.61 6.76
C PHE A 169 -3.57 32.58 7.16
N HIS A 170 -4.81 32.11 7.31
CA HIS A 170 -5.80 32.92 8.02
C HIS A 170 -5.34 33.13 9.46
N PHE A 171 -5.47 34.37 9.95
CA PHE A 171 -5.10 34.77 11.30
C PHE A 171 -5.64 33.79 12.35
N ARG A 172 -6.94 33.47 12.30
CA ARG A 172 -7.57 32.54 13.24
C ARG A 172 -6.98 31.13 13.17
N CYS A 173 -6.65 30.65 11.99
CA CYS A 173 -6.11 29.31 11.77
C CYS A 173 -4.70 29.20 12.36
N ILE A 174 -3.82 30.14 12.01
CA ILE A 174 -2.44 30.12 12.50
C ILE A 174 -2.34 30.47 13.98
N SER A 175 -3.18 31.37 14.51
CA SER A 175 -3.21 31.65 15.95
C SER A 175 -3.62 30.40 16.75
N LYS A 176 -4.62 29.63 16.30
CA LYS A 176 -4.99 28.35 16.94
C LYS A 176 -3.88 27.31 16.82
N TRP A 177 -3.22 27.23 15.67
CA TRP A 177 -2.08 26.33 15.48
C TRP A 177 -0.94 26.67 16.45
N LEU A 178 -0.57 27.95 16.51
CA LEU A 178 0.52 28.45 17.35
C LEU A 178 0.26 28.29 18.85
N GLN A 179 -1.00 28.26 19.29
CA GLN A 179 -1.37 27.94 20.67
C GLN A 179 -0.97 26.52 21.10
N SER A 180 -0.80 25.60 20.16
CA SER A 180 -0.44 24.20 20.43
C SER A 180 0.93 23.79 19.89
N ARG A 181 1.46 24.51 18.89
CA ARG A 181 2.67 24.14 18.13
C ARG A 181 3.48 25.39 17.81
N ASN A 182 4.77 25.40 18.12
CA ASN A 182 5.67 26.55 17.86
C ASN A 182 6.39 26.50 16.50
N SER A 183 5.78 25.93 15.46
CA SER A 183 6.39 25.81 14.13
C SER A 183 5.42 26.16 13.00
N CYS A 184 5.98 26.71 11.91
CA CYS A 184 5.26 27.01 10.68
C CYS A 184 4.74 25.68 10.08
N PRO A 185 3.42 25.50 9.84
CA PRO A 185 2.82 24.25 9.36
C PRO A 185 3.39 23.75 8.01
N LEU A 186 3.95 24.68 7.24
CA LEU A 186 4.49 24.47 5.91
C LEU A 186 6.03 24.55 5.88
N CYS A 187 6.68 24.88 7.00
CA CYS A 187 8.14 25.00 7.01
C CYS A 187 8.81 23.66 6.83
N PRO A 188 9.81 23.56 5.95
CA PRO A 188 10.71 22.42 5.96
C PRO A 188 11.52 22.41 7.26
N ILE A 189 12.02 21.23 7.63
CA ILE A 189 12.90 21.05 8.77
C ILE A 189 14.28 21.60 8.40
N SER A 190 14.81 22.52 9.19
CA SER A 190 16.16 23.07 9.01
C SER A 190 16.89 23.12 10.36
N ARG A 191 18.08 23.74 10.38
CA ARG A 191 18.80 24.03 11.64
C ARG A 191 18.03 25.01 12.51
N GLU A 192 17.44 26.02 11.89
CA GLU A 192 16.73 27.13 12.52
C GLU A 192 15.32 26.71 12.95
N SER A 193 14.72 25.75 12.22
CA SER A 193 13.41 25.18 12.53
C SER A 193 13.47 23.66 12.69
N PRO A 194 14.00 23.14 13.82
CA PRO A 194 13.97 21.72 14.12
C PRO A 194 12.55 21.24 14.44
N LEU A 195 12.24 19.99 14.09
CA LEU A 195 11.01 19.33 14.49
C LEU A 195 11.18 18.72 15.88
N SER A 196 10.49 19.29 16.86
CA SER A 196 10.53 18.88 18.26
C SER A 196 9.41 17.92 18.62
N LEU A 197 9.50 17.28 19.79
CA LEU A 197 8.43 16.43 20.32
C LEU A 197 7.06 17.13 20.32
N GLY A 198 6.02 16.44 19.85
CA GLY A 198 4.65 16.97 19.77
C GLY A 198 4.36 17.80 18.51
N GLN A 199 5.40 18.19 17.76
CA GLN A 199 5.24 18.82 16.46
C GLN A 199 5.12 17.76 15.35
N THR A 200 4.46 18.15 14.25
CA THR A 200 4.41 17.35 13.03
C THR A 200 4.65 18.22 11.79
N LEU A 201 5.09 17.58 10.71
CA LEU A 201 5.25 18.16 9.39
C LEU A 201 4.26 17.47 8.44
N SER A 202 3.39 18.24 7.79
CA SER A 202 2.45 17.71 6.78
C SER A 202 3.05 17.80 5.38
N SER A 203 2.69 16.86 4.51
CA SER A 203 2.91 17.02 3.07
C SER A 203 1.98 18.13 2.51
N PRO A 204 2.33 18.80 1.40
CA PRO A 204 1.55 19.93 0.85
C PRO A 204 0.06 19.62 0.58
N GLY A 205 -0.23 18.45 0.01
CA GLY A 205 -1.57 17.92 -0.26
C GLY A 205 -2.22 17.21 0.93
N GLU A 206 -1.58 17.23 2.11
CA GLU A 206 -2.08 16.65 3.36
C GLU A 206 -2.36 15.14 3.33
N SER A 207 -1.71 14.40 2.43
CA SER A 207 -1.82 12.94 2.35
C SER A 207 -1.02 12.26 3.46
N TYR A 208 0.16 12.81 3.78
CA TYR A 208 1.10 12.24 4.72
C TYR A 208 1.48 13.24 5.82
N GLU A 209 1.85 12.71 6.97
CA GLU A 209 2.33 13.47 8.12
C GLU A 209 3.54 12.77 8.74
N LEU A 210 4.57 13.55 9.05
CA LEU A 210 5.78 13.13 9.75
C LEU A 210 5.76 13.67 11.17
N GLY A 211 6.17 12.86 12.14
CA GLY A 211 6.41 13.35 13.50
C GLY A 211 6.81 12.25 14.47
N PHE A 212 6.75 12.59 15.76
CA PHE A 212 7.04 11.65 16.84
C PHE A 212 5.82 10.82 17.19
N PHE A 213 6.03 9.53 17.47
CA PHE A 213 5.00 8.62 17.94
C PHE A 213 5.55 7.58 18.90
N SER A 214 4.67 7.04 19.74
CA SER A 214 4.98 5.96 20.68
C SER A 214 4.01 4.80 20.47
N PRO A 215 4.47 3.63 19.99
CA PRO A 215 3.65 2.44 19.92
C PRO A 215 3.10 2.06 21.31
N ASN A 216 1.80 1.75 21.38
CA ASN A 216 1.09 1.25 22.57
C ASN A 216 1.31 2.08 23.86
N ASN A 217 1.45 3.41 23.74
CA ASN A 217 1.77 4.31 24.86
C ASN A 217 3.02 3.91 25.66
N SER A 218 3.98 3.24 25.02
CA SER A 218 5.28 2.93 25.62
C SER A 218 6.11 4.21 25.82
N ARG A 219 7.17 4.12 26.64
CA ARG A 219 8.16 5.21 26.79
C ARG A 219 9.06 5.37 25.56
N ASN A 220 9.00 4.44 24.61
CA ASN A 220 9.81 4.47 23.42
C ASN A 220 9.18 5.42 22.39
N GLN A 221 9.97 6.38 21.93
CA GLN A 221 9.59 7.34 20.91
C GLN A 221 10.36 7.11 19.63
N TYR A 222 9.63 7.21 18.53
CA TYR A 222 10.13 7.04 17.19
C TYR A 222 9.69 8.21 16.33
N VAL A 223 10.51 8.55 15.34
CA VAL A 223 10.12 9.45 14.25
C VAL A 223 9.59 8.58 13.12
N GLY A 224 8.38 8.86 12.64
CA GLY A 224 7.79 8.12 11.54
C GLY A 224 6.87 8.96 10.67
N ILE A 225 6.55 8.40 9.51
CA ILE A 225 5.60 8.95 8.54
C ILE A 225 4.34 8.09 8.58
N TRP A 226 3.16 8.70 8.54
CA TRP A 226 1.87 8.03 8.47
C TRP A 226 0.91 8.73 7.52
N PHE A 227 -0.17 8.05 7.15
CA PHE A 227 -1.28 8.68 6.43
C PHE A 227 -2.03 9.64 7.36
N LYS A 228 -2.14 10.92 6.99
CA LYS A 228 -2.66 11.98 7.88
C LYS A 228 -4.15 11.81 8.22
N LYS A 229 -4.96 11.46 7.22
CA LYS A 229 -6.43 11.42 7.30
C LYS A 229 -7.00 10.03 7.63
N ILE A 230 -6.16 9.10 8.09
CA ILE A 230 -6.54 7.69 8.33
C ILE A 230 -6.49 7.38 9.83
N ALA A 231 -7.61 6.85 10.35
CA ALA A 231 -7.73 6.37 11.71
C ALA A 231 -8.16 4.89 11.72
N PRO A 232 -7.56 4.02 12.57
CA PRO A 232 -6.41 4.27 13.45
C PRO A 232 -5.13 4.61 12.65
N ARG A 233 -4.16 5.26 13.31
CA ARG A 233 -2.92 5.74 12.66
C ARG A 233 -2.17 4.57 12.01
N VAL A 234 -1.81 4.74 10.74
CA VAL A 234 -1.05 3.76 9.97
C VAL A 234 0.31 4.33 9.60
N VAL A 235 1.35 3.85 10.28
CA VAL A 235 2.75 4.23 10.04
C VAL A 235 3.28 3.47 8.82
N VAL A 236 4.00 4.18 7.94
CA VAL A 236 4.53 3.67 6.66
C VAL A 236 6.06 3.78 6.56
N TRP A 237 6.69 4.53 7.46
CA TRP A 237 8.14 4.64 7.53
C TRP A 237 8.57 5.06 8.94
N VAL A 238 9.73 4.59 9.39
CA VAL A 238 10.29 4.89 10.72
C VAL A 238 11.79 5.14 10.60
N ALA A 239 12.29 6.26 11.12
CA ALA A 239 13.69 6.63 11.04
C ALA A 239 14.55 5.79 12.00
N ASN A 240 14.33 5.95 13.31
CA ASN A 240 15.16 5.40 14.38
C ASN A 240 14.66 4.05 14.88
N ARG A 241 14.33 3.14 13.96
CA ARG A 241 13.69 1.86 14.27
C ARG A 241 14.55 0.96 15.18
N GLU A 242 15.87 0.99 15.04
CA GLU A 242 16.82 0.21 15.84
C GLU A 242 17.03 0.80 17.23
N LYS A 243 16.89 2.13 17.37
CA LYS A 243 17.24 2.85 18.58
C LYS A 243 16.15 3.85 18.98
N PRO A 244 15.20 3.45 19.83
CA PRO A 244 14.17 4.35 20.33
C PRO A 244 14.75 5.49 21.17
N ILE A 245 14.04 6.60 21.20
CA ILE A 245 14.27 7.68 22.15
C ILE A 245 13.46 7.41 23.42
N THR A 246 14.06 7.65 24.58
CA THR A 246 13.40 7.56 25.89
C THR A 246 13.48 8.86 26.68
N SER A 247 14.15 9.88 26.14
CA SER A 247 14.30 11.19 26.77
C SER A 247 13.02 12.03 26.66
N PRO A 248 12.78 12.97 27.59
CA PRO A 248 11.58 13.82 27.58
C PRO A 248 11.57 14.87 26.45
N ALA A 249 12.73 15.13 25.85
CA ALA A 249 12.90 16.02 24.72
C ALA A 249 13.75 15.34 23.64
N ALA A 250 13.41 15.60 22.38
CA ALA A 250 14.17 15.19 21.21
C ALA A 250 13.82 16.09 20.02
N ASN A 251 14.81 16.31 19.16
CA ASN A 251 14.71 17.21 18.01
C ASN A 251 15.24 16.52 16.75
N LEU A 252 14.45 16.51 15.69
CA LEU A 252 14.87 16.15 14.34
C LEU A 252 15.27 17.44 13.61
N THR A 253 16.52 17.53 13.17
CA THR A 253 17.09 18.75 12.58
C THR A 253 18.13 18.42 11.50
N ILE A 254 18.62 19.45 10.83
CA ILE A 254 19.71 19.34 9.85
C ILE A 254 21.04 19.65 10.54
N SER A 255 22.05 18.82 10.36
CA SER A 255 23.39 19.00 10.93
C SER A 255 24.24 19.99 10.12
N GLY A 256 25.42 20.35 10.67
CA GLY A 256 26.52 21.12 10.06
C GLY A 256 26.88 20.77 8.60
N ASN A 257 26.76 19.50 8.25
CA ASN A 257 27.08 18.95 6.93
C ASN A 257 25.83 18.62 6.07
N GLY A 258 24.66 19.12 6.49
CA GLY A 258 23.39 18.94 5.78
C GLY A 258 22.75 17.55 5.95
N SER A 259 23.24 16.71 6.87
CA SER A 259 22.60 15.43 7.18
C SER A 259 21.34 15.65 8.02
N LEU A 260 20.30 14.83 7.83
CA LEU A 260 19.15 14.81 8.72
C LEU A 260 19.53 14.00 9.97
N ILE A 261 19.47 14.63 11.13
CA ILE A 261 19.89 14.04 12.41
C ILE A 261 18.80 14.12 13.45
N LEU A 262 18.74 13.09 14.30
CA LEU A 262 17.84 13.00 15.44
C LEU A 262 18.64 13.12 16.72
N LEU A 263 18.36 14.16 17.51
CA LEU A 263 19.04 14.49 18.75
C LEU A 263 18.17 14.15 19.96
N ASP A 264 18.78 13.58 21.00
CA ASP A 264 18.16 13.41 22.32
C ASP A 264 18.21 14.70 23.16
N SER A 265 17.70 14.64 24.40
CA SER A 265 17.70 15.80 25.32
C SER A 265 19.09 16.28 25.74
N ARG A 266 20.16 15.51 25.46
CA ARG A 266 21.56 15.85 25.73
C ARG A 266 22.28 16.28 24.45
N ASN A 267 21.55 16.53 23.35
CA ASN A 267 22.11 16.80 22.02
C ASN A 267 23.01 15.67 21.48
N LYS A 268 22.80 14.43 21.93
CA LYS A 268 23.48 13.27 21.37
C LYS A 268 22.72 12.79 20.13
N VAL A 269 23.46 12.51 19.06
CA VAL A 269 22.90 11.93 17.84
C VAL A 269 22.46 10.48 18.11
N VAL A 270 21.16 10.23 17.99
CA VAL A 270 20.53 8.91 18.11
C VAL A 270 20.42 8.23 16.76
N TRP A 271 20.13 9.00 15.72
CA TRP A 271 19.99 8.55 14.33
C TRP A 271 20.48 9.64 13.37
N SER A 272 20.99 9.25 12.21
CA SER A 272 21.46 10.15 11.16
C SER A 272 21.22 9.54 9.78
N SER A 273 20.96 10.36 8.78
CA SER A 273 20.98 9.97 7.36
C SER A 273 22.38 9.61 6.84
N ASN A 274 23.41 9.79 7.68
CA ASN A 274 24.80 9.35 7.51
C ASN A 274 25.44 9.69 6.16
N ARG A 275 25.57 10.99 5.86
CA ARG A 275 26.28 11.44 4.65
C ARG A 275 27.77 11.62 4.86
N GLY A 276 28.53 11.20 3.84
CA GLY A 276 29.98 11.35 3.77
C GLY A 276 30.43 12.73 3.26
N GLU A 277 29.69 13.38 2.36
CA GLU A 277 30.12 14.63 1.74
C GLU A 277 29.45 15.88 2.38
N PRO A 278 30.23 16.94 2.67
CA PRO A 278 29.69 18.20 3.18
C PRO A 278 28.93 18.95 2.08
N SER A 279 27.70 19.38 2.37
CA SER A 279 26.89 20.23 1.49
C SER A 279 26.91 21.69 1.93
N SER A 280 26.21 22.56 1.19
CA SER A 280 26.01 23.96 1.57
C SER A 280 25.41 24.10 2.97
N ASN A 281 25.59 25.29 3.58
CA ASN A 281 25.00 25.63 4.87
C ASN A 281 23.46 25.78 4.85
N LYS A 282 22.82 25.78 3.66
CA LYS A 282 21.37 25.96 3.50
C LYS A 282 20.72 24.68 3.00
N CYS A 283 20.55 23.74 3.92
CA CYS A 283 19.87 22.48 3.67
C CYS A 283 18.58 22.39 4.48
N HIS A 284 17.54 21.83 3.88
CA HIS A 284 16.26 21.62 4.55
C HIS A 284 15.64 20.28 4.15
N ALA A 285 14.85 19.70 5.05
CA ALA A 285 14.07 18.49 4.76
C ALA A 285 12.59 18.80 4.59
N LYS A 286 11.96 18.21 3.59
CA LYS A 286 10.53 18.37 3.29
C LYS A 286 9.87 17.03 3.01
N LEU A 287 8.60 16.90 3.41
CA LEU A 287 7.78 15.73 3.14
C LEU A 287 6.99 15.96 1.85
N LEU A 288 7.14 15.08 0.86
CA LEU A 288 6.41 15.16 -0.41
C LEU A 288 5.04 14.48 -0.31
N ASP A 289 4.13 14.80 -1.23
CA ASP A 289 2.80 14.16 -1.33
C ASP A 289 2.85 12.70 -1.77
N THR A 290 4.03 12.22 -2.15
CA THR A 290 4.31 10.81 -2.40
C THR A 290 4.56 10.04 -1.10
N GLY A 291 4.75 10.73 0.03
CA GLY A 291 5.21 10.18 1.30
C GLY A 291 6.73 10.13 1.43
N ASN A 292 7.47 10.52 0.40
CA ASN A 292 8.93 10.56 0.44
C ASN A 292 9.41 11.80 1.23
N LEU A 293 10.10 11.57 2.34
CA LEU A 293 10.85 12.60 3.05
C LEU A 293 12.20 12.80 2.35
N VAL A 294 12.48 14.01 1.92
CA VAL A 294 13.69 14.36 1.18
C VAL A 294 14.46 15.46 1.88
N VAL A 295 15.79 15.38 1.83
CA VAL A 295 16.69 16.49 2.16
C VAL A 295 17.14 17.12 0.85
N VAL A 296 17.13 18.45 0.77
CA VAL A 296 17.52 19.20 -0.43
C VAL A 296 18.50 20.30 -0.04
N ASP A 297 19.52 20.50 -0.88
CA ASP A 297 20.37 21.69 -0.81
C ASP A 297 19.66 22.81 -1.55
N GLU A 298 19.32 23.88 -0.85
CA GLU A 298 18.58 25.00 -1.42
C GLU A 298 19.41 25.78 -2.45
N VAL A 299 20.74 25.80 -2.30
CA VAL A 299 21.62 26.58 -3.18
C VAL A 299 21.79 25.89 -4.52
N SER A 300 22.10 24.59 -4.50
CA SER A 300 22.31 23.81 -5.73
C SER A 300 21.02 23.19 -6.27
N GLY A 301 19.95 23.14 -5.46
CA GLY A 301 18.72 22.42 -5.77
C GLY A 301 18.88 20.89 -5.76
N THR A 302 20.02 20.38 -5.31
CA THR A 302 20.34 18.94 -5.39
C THR A 302 19.55 18.13 -4.36
N LEU A 303 19.01 16.99 -4.79
CA LEU A 303 18.44 16.00 -3.89
C LEU A 303 19.59 15.29 -3.17
N LEU A 304 19.51 15.35 -1.86
CA LEU A 304 20.65 15.21 -0.98
C LEU A 304 20.55 13.92 -0.15
N TRP A 305 19.32 13.47 0.14
CA TRP A 305 18.96 12.19 0.74
C TRP A 305 17.45 11.97 0.58
N GLN A 306 16.98 10.72 0.56
CA GLN A 306 15.55 10.41 0.56
C GLN A 306 15.17 9.16 1.38
N SER A 307 14.00 9.20 2.00
CA SER A 307 13.47 8.06 2.77
C SER A 307 13.19 6.83 1.92
N PHE A 308 12.85 6.99 0.64
CA PHE A 308 12.60 5.89 -0.29
C PHE A 308 13.86 5.08 -0.62
N GLU A 309 15.05 5.58 -0.28
CA GLU A 309 16.29 4.81 -0.34
C GLU A 309 16.47 3.85 0.84
N ASN A 310 15.76 4.10 1.96
CA ASN A 310 15.89 3.38 3.22
C ASN A 310 14.50 2.91 3.68
N LEU A 311 13.95 1.91 2.98
CA LEU A 311 12.60 1.42 3.24
C LEU A 311 12.49 0.73 4.60
N GLY A 312 11.29 0.79 5.17
CA GLY A 312 10.91 0.05 6.37
C GLY A 312 10.27 -1.29 6.01
N ASP A 313 9.12 -1.57 6.64
CA ASP A 313 8.24 -2.69 6.32
C ASP A 313 7.27 -2.39 5.17
N THR A 314 7.17 -1.12 4.76
CA THR A 314 6.20 -0.65 3.77
C THR A 314 6.88 -0.06 2.54
N MET A 315 6.33 -0.39 1.37
CA MET A 315 6.62 0.20 0.06
C MET A 315 5.41 1.05 -0.37
N LEU A 316 5.65 2.30 -0.71
CA LEU A 316 4.64 3.23 -1.25
C LEU A 316 4.81 3.40 -2.76
N PRO A 317 3.80 3.94 -3.47
CA PRO A 317 3.98 4.34 -4.86
C PRO A 317 5.21 5.26 -5.03
N LEU A 318 5.91 5.09 -6.15
CA LEU A 318 7.17 5.74 -6.52
C LEU A 318 8.41 5.30 -5.72
N SER A 319 8.29 4.24 -4.90
CA SER A 319 9.44 3.55 -4.33
C SER A 319 9.75 2.26 -5.09
N SER A 320 10.91 1.68 -4.82
CA SER A 320 11.38 0.47 -5.51
C SER A 320 12.19 -0.45 -4.59
N LEU A 321 12.26 -1.73 -4.93
CA LEU A 321 13.25 -2.68 -4.41
C LEU A 321 14.38 -2.83 -5.42
N THR A 322 15.62 -2.84 -4.96
CA THR A 322 16.78 -2.82 -5.86
C THR A 322 17.89 -3.71 -5.35
N TYR A 323 18.76 -4.12 -6.28
CA TYR A 323 20.08 -4.65 -5.96
C TYR A 323 21.12 -4.07 -6.92
N ASN A 324 22.34 -3.91 -6.42
CA ASN A 324 23.52 -3.54 -7.18
C ASN A 324 24.69 -4.43 -6.73
N LEU A 325 25.08 -5.39 -7.58
CA LEU A 325 26.11 -6.36 -7.24
C LEU A 325 27.49 -5.73 -7.10
N ALA A 326 27.80 -4.70 -7.90
CA ALA A 326 29.10 -4.04 -7.88
C ALA A 326 29.34 -3.24 -6.58
N ALA A 327 28.28 -2.60 -6.07
CA ALA A 327 28.34 -1.84 -4.81
C ALA A 327 28.05 -2.72 -3.57
N ASN A 328 27.64 -3.98 -3.75
CA ASN A 328 27.09 -4.84 -2.71
C ASN A 328 25.93 -4.18 -1.93
N GLU A 329 25.06 -3.46 -2.66
CA GLU A 329 23.94 -2.72 -2.09
C GLU A 329 22.61 -3.39 -2.45
N LYS A 330 21.69 -3.40 -1.50
CA LYS A 330 20.31 -3.86 -1.69
C LYS A 330 19.35 -2.92 -1.00
N ARG A 331 18.21 -2.68 -1.64
CA ARG A 331 17.05 -2.02 -1.04
C ARG A 331 15.94 -3.05 -0.89
N VAL A 332 15.57 -3.32 0.36
CA VAL A 332 14.66 -4.40 0.76
C VAL A 332 13.56 -3.85 1.65
N LEU A 333 12.46 -4.58 1.78
CA LEU A 333 11.53 -4.36 2.90
C LEU A 333 11.95 -5.22 4.09
N THR A 334 11.82 -4.69 5.29
CA THR A 334 12.10 -5.42 6.53
C THR A 334 10.97 -5.21 7.50
N SER A 335 10.29 -6.30 7.85
CA SER A 335 9.16 -6.33 8.79
C SER A 335 9.48 -5.64 10.11
N TRP A 336 8.43 -5.19 10.79
CA TRP A 336 8.53 -4.88 12.21
C TRP A 336 8.73 -6.16 13.01
N LYS A 337 9.37 -6.06 14.17
CA LYS A 337 9.56 -7.18 15.08
C LYS A 337 8.22 -7.68 15.65
N SER A 338 7.28 -6.77 15.88
CA SER A 338 5.90 -7.10 16.25
C SER A 338 4.97 -5.92 15.91
N GLY A 339 3.65 -6.11 16.04
CA GLY A 339 2.66 -5.04 15.84
C GLY A 339 2.83 -3.81 16.77
N THR A 340 3.65 -3.90 17.81
CA THR A 340 3.94 -2.81 18.75
C THR A 340 5.42 -2.42 18.82
N ASP A 341 6.31 -3.09 18.08
CA ASP A 341 7.74 -2.84 18.09
C ASP A 341 8.26 -2.66 16.66
N PRO A 342 8.57 -1.41 16.22
CA PRO A 342 8.99 -1.11 14.86
C PRO A 342 10.44 -1.51 14.55
N SER A 343 11.19 -2.03 15.54
CA SER A 343 12.55 -2.52 15.30
C SER A 343 12.58 -3.60 14.21
N PRO A 344 13.72 -3.79 13.52
CA PRO A 344 13.85 -4.81 12.49
C PRO A 344 13.41 -6.21 12.95
N GLY A 345 12.42 -6.77 12.26
CA GLY A 345 11.88 -8.11 12.48
C GLY A 345 12.63 -9.18 11.69
N GLU A 346 12.10 -10.41 11.75
CA GLU A 346 12.75 -11.59 11.18
C GLU A 346 12.54 -11.72 9.65
N PHE A 347 11.50 -11.10 9.12
CA PHE A 347 11.14 -11.21 7.71
C PHE A 347 11.62 -10.03 6.89
N SER A 348 12.19 -10.31 5.73
CA SER A 348 12.53 -9.30 4.72
C SER A 348 12.07 -9.72 3.33
N VAL A 349 11.82 -8.75 2.44
CA VAL A 349 11.47 -8.99 1.04
C VAL A 349 12.55 -8.37 0.16
N GLU A 350 13.17 -9.19 -0.67
CA GLU A 350 14.27 -8.79 -1.53
C GLU A 350 14.09 -9.23 -2.99
N LEU A 351 14.69 -8.48 -3.91
CA LEU A 351 14.79 -8.80 -5.32
C LEU A 351 16.06 -9.62 -5.58
N THR A 352 15.94 -10.77 -6.24
CA THR A 352 17.07 -11.67 -6.48
C THR A 352 17.85 -11.30 -7.74
N PRO A 353 19.19 -11.46 -7.75
CA PRO A 353 20.01 -11.25 -8.94
C PRO A 353 19.97 -12.40 -9.95
N GLN A 354 19.32 -13.53 -9.63
CA GLN A 354 19.06 -14.61 -10.58
C GLN A 354 18.38 -14.06 -11.84
N VAL A 355 18.68 -14.62 -13.01
CA VAL A 355 18.13 -14.17 -14.29
C VAL A 355 17.17 -15.21 -14.85
N PRO A 356 15.89 -14.87 -15.10
CA PRO A 356 15.20 -13.64 -14.69
C PRO A 356 15.06 -13.50 -13.16
N SER A 357 14.94 -12.27 -12.66
CA SER A 357 14.74 -11.99 -11.22
C SER A 357 13.44 -12.55 -10.64
N GLN A 358 13.45 -12.80 -9.33
CA GLN A 358 12.29 -13.08 -8.49
C GLN A 358 12.24 -12.13 -7.30
N LEU A 359 11.07 -12.01 -6.68
CA LEU A 359 10.95 -11.55 -5.31
C LEU A 359 10.97 -12.74 -4.36
N VAL A 360 11.80 -12.63 -3.33
CA VAL A 360 11.92 -13.63 -2.28
C VAL A 360 11.61 -12.97 -0.95
N THR A 361 10.83 -13.66 -0.12
CA THR A 361 10.74 -13.31 1.30
C THR A 361 11.65 -14.22 2.09
N MET A 362 12.57 -13.63 2.82
CA MET A 362 13.49 -14.31 3.70
C MET A 362 12.94 -14.32 5.12
N LYS A 363 13.22 -15.38 5.86
CA LYS A 363 13.07 -15.46 7.32
C LYS A 363 14.46 -15.71 7.89
N GLY A 364 15.09 -14.66 8.41
CA GLY A 364 16.53 -14.65 8.66
C GLY A 364 17.30 -14.96 7.37
N ASN A 365 18.09 -16.05 7.36
CA ASN A 365 18.88 -16.47 6.21
C ASN A 365 18.23 -17.57 5.36
N LYS A 366 16.97 -17.92 5.63
CA LYS A 366 16.25 -18.99 4.90
C LYS A 366 15.16 -18.38 4.01
N VAL A 367 15.03 -18.91 2.80
CA VAL A 367 13.91 -18.59 1.91
C VAL A 367 12.61 -19.06 2.57
N TYR A 368 11.71 -18.12 2.86
CA TYR A 368 10.39 -18.40 3.42
C TYR A 368 9.36 -18.64 2.32
N LYS A 369 9.44 -17.86 1.24
CA LYS A 369 8.64 -18.00 0.01
C LYS A 369 9.30 -17.29 -1.15
N ARG A 370 8.87 -17.61 -2.36
CA ARG A 370 9.32 -16.95 -3.60
C ARG A 370 8.15 -16.66 -4.54
N SER A 371 8.26 -15.60 -5.33
CA SER A 371 7.30 -15.22 -6.36
C SER A 371 7.43 -16.03 -7.65
N GLY A 372 8.56 -16.72 -7.88
CA GLY A 372 8.91 -17.24 -9.22
C GLY A 372 9.50 -16.15 -10.13
N PRO A 373 10.06 -16.51 -11.29
CA PRO A 373 10.67 -15.55 -12.22
C PRO A 373 9.65 -14.56 -12.76
N TRP A 374 10.11 -13.33 -13.04
CA TRP A 374 9.36 -12.28 -13.71
C TRP A 374 9.30 -12.51 -15.22
N ASP A 375 8.09 -12.52 -15.79
CA ASP A 375 7.84 -12.81 -17.20
C ASP A 375 7.62 -11.58 -18.09
N LYS A 376 7.92 -10.38 -17.56
CA LYS A 376 7.65 -9.04 -18.12
C LYS A 376 6.28 -8.48 -17.79
N THR A 377 5.28 -9.33 -17.53
CA THR A 377 3.92 -8.93 -17.17
C THR A 377 3.62 -9.13 -15.69
N GLY A 378 4.18 -10.17 -15.08
CA GLY A 378 4.00 -10.51 -13.68
C GLY A 378 5.03 -11.51 -13.19
N PHE A 379 4.85 -11.98 -11.95
CA PHE A 379 5.62 -13.10 -11.42
C PHE A 379 4.85 -14.40 -11.66
N THR A 380 5.52 -15.40 -12.24
CA THR A 380 4.92 -16.70 -12.61
C THR A 380 4.31 -17.49 -11.44
N GLY A 381 4.68 -17.18 -10.20
CA GLY A 381 4.09 -17.74 -8.98
C GLY A 381 3.02 -16.86 -8.33
N VAL A 382 2.54 -15.82 -9.02
CA VAL A 382 1.46 -14.92 -8.59
C VAL A 382 0.44 -14.80 -9.73
N PRO A 383 -0.36 -15.85 -10.00
CA PRO A 383 -1.27 -15.89 -11.15
C PRO A 383 -2.43 -14.89 -11.06
N GLN A 384 -2.63 -14.23 -9.91
CA GLN A 384 -3.64 -13.16 -9.77
C GLN A 384 -3.10 -11.77 -10.15
N MET A 385 -1.82 -11.65 -10.51
CA MET A 385 -1.21 -10.37 -10.86
C MET A 385 -1.82 -9.83 -12.15
N ASP A 386 -2.12 -8.53 -12.19
CA ASP A 386 -2.60 -7.88 -13.41
C ASP A 386 -1.48 -7.88 -14.46
N GLU A 387 -1.70 -8.59 -15.57
CA GLU A 387 -0.77 -8.69 -16.70
C GLU A 387 -0.89 -7.51 -17.68
N SER A 388 -1.88 -6.62 -17.47
CA SER A 388 -2.08 -5.45 -18.33
C SER A 388 -1.04 -4.36 -18.08
N TYR A 389 -0.91 -3.43 -19.03
CA TYR A 389 -0.10 -2.21 -18.85
C TYR A 389 -0.60 -1.30 -17.72
N ALA A 390 -1.79 -1.56 -17.15
CA ALA A 390 -2.31 -0.85 -15.99
C ALA A 390 -1.73 -1.37 -14.67
N SER A 391 -1.04 -2.51 -14.67
CA SER A 391 -0.36 -3.07 -13.50
C SER A 391 0.54 -2.01 -12.84
N PRO A 392 0.46 -1.85 -11.51
CA PRO A 392 1.25 -0.84 -10.83
C PRO A 392 2.70 -1.30 -10.59
N PHE A 393 3.07 -2.50 -11.01
CA PHE A 393 4.39 -3.07 -10.76
C PHE A 393 5.16 -3.25 -12.06
N SER A 394 6.44 -2.94 -12.03
CA SER A 394 7.36 -3.17 -13.15
C SER A 394 8.72 -3.62 -12.66
N LEU A 395 9.41 -4.40 -13.48
CA LEU A 395 10.75 -4.89 -13.17
C LEU A 395 11.67 -4.64 -14.35
N VAL A 396 12.82 -4.01 -14.06
CA VAL A 396 13.92 -3.83 -15.00
C VAL A 396 15.15 -4.51 -14.42
N GLN A 397 15.71 -5.44 -15.19
CA GLN A 397 16.93 -6.15 -14.83
C GLN A 397 18.02 -5.81 -15.86
N ASP A 398 19.05 -5.09 -15.43
CA ASP A 398 20.24 -4.80 -16.21
C ASP A 398 21.30 -5.86 -15.87
N VAL A 399 21.27 -6.95 -16.64
CA VAL A 399 22.16 -8.10 -16.45
C VAL A 399 23.62 -7.71 -16.69
N ALA A 400 23.89 -6.80 -17.64
CA ALA A 400 25.25 -6.40 -18.00
C ALA A 400 25.93 -5.64 -16.85
N ASN A 401 25.20 -4.76 -16.17
CA ASN A 401 25.73 -3.98 -15.04
C ASN A 401 25.43 -4.62 -13.67
N GLY A 402 24.80 -5.80 -13.62
CA GLY A 402 24.48 -6.49 -12.38
C GLY A 402 23.51 -5.71 -11.49
N LYS A 403 22.52 -5.04 -12.08
CA LYS A 403 21.52 -4.21 -11.36
C LYS A 403 20.10 -4.71 -11.62
N GLY A 404 19.25 -4.61 -10.60
CA GLY A 404 17.83 -4.89 -10.74
C GLY A 404 16.99 -3.87 -9.99
N ASN A 405 15.83 -3.55 -10.55
CA ASN A 405 14.90 -2.58 -10.00
C ASN A 405 13.46 -3.06 -10.18
N PHE A 406 12.78 -3.33 -9.06
CA PHE A 406 11.35 -3.60 -9.01
C PHE A 406 10.62 -2.37 -8.49
N SER A 407 9.90 -1.69 -9.38
CA SER A 407 9.26 -0.40 -9.10
C SER A 407 7.76 -0.54 -8.86
N TYR A 408 7.24 0.29 -7.96
CA TYR A 408 5.82 0.39 -7.67
C TYR A 408 5.31 1.77 -8.11
N LEU A 409 4.43 1.82 -9.10
CA LEU A 409 3.87 3.04 -9.68
C LEU A 409 2.33 2.99 -9.67
N GLN A 410 1.71 3.83 -8.86
CA GLN A 410 0.27 4.03 -8.89
C GLN A 410 -0.05 5.22 -9.81
N ARG A 411 -0.86 5.00 -10.85
CA ARG A 411 -1.27 6.04 -11.80
C ARG A 411 -2.34 6.96 -11.23
N ASN A 412 -3.20 6.44 -10.35
CA ASN A 412 -4.21 7.25 -9.66
C ASN A 412 -3.64 7.85 -8.37
N SER A 413 -3.23 9.12 -8.40
CA SER A 413 -2.63 9.82 -7.26
C SER A 413 -3.56 9.98 -6.05
N GLN A 414 -4.88 9.82 -6.22
CA GLN A 414 -5.85 9.91 -5.12
C GLN A 414 -6.04 8.58 -4.39
N LEU A 415 -5.66 7.45 -5.01
CA LEU A 415 -5.85 6.13 -4.42
C LEU A 415 -4.66 5.81 -3.49
N LEU A 416 -4.91 5.85 -2.19
CA LEU A 416 -3.92 5.44 -1.19
C LEU A 416 -3.73 3.92 -1.26
N THR A 417 -2.52 3.51 -1.59
CA THR A 417 -2.15 2.11 -1.74
C THR A 417 -0.78 1.85 -1.10
N ARG A 418 -0.56 0.62 -0.65
CA ARG A 418 0.70 0.21 -0.02
C ARG A 418 0.96 -1.28 -0.21
N VAL A 419 2.25 -1.64 -0.21
CA VAL A 419 2.71 -3.02 -0.01
C VAL A 419 3.41 -3.09 1.34
N ILE A 420 3.03 -4.04 2.21
CA ILE A 420 3.60 -4.18 3.56
C ILE A 420 4.05 -5.62 3.80
N VAL A 421 5.20 -5.80 4.47
CA VAL A 421 5.63 -7.07 5.06
C VAL A 421 5.39 -7.06 6.57
N THR A 422 4.54 -7.97 7.07
CA THR A 422 4.15 -8.00 8.49
C THR A 422 5.11 -8.82 9.34
N SER A 423 5.02 -8.67 10.67
CA SER A 423 5.81 -9.45 11.64
C SER A 423 5.59 -10.97 11.56
N GLU A 424 4.47 -11.40 10.98
CA GLU A 424 4.11 -12.81 10.80
C GLU A 424 4.58 -13.36 9.43
N GLY A 425 5.23 -12.53 8.61
CA GLY A 425 5.76 -12.91 7.29
C GLY A 425 4.77 -12.84 6.14
N TYR A 426 3.62 -12.17 6.33
CA TYR A 426 2.72 -11.87 5.21
C TYR A 426 3.21 -10.68 4.43
N VAL A 427 3.19 -10.77 3.11
CA VAL A 427 3.28 -9.62 2.21
C VAL A 427 1.87 -9.32 1.73
N LYS A 428 1.41 -8.09 1.94
CA LYS A 428 0.06 -7.64 1.60
C LYS A 428 0.14 -6.43 0.70
N THR A 429 -0.62 -6.45 -0.39
CA THR A 429 -0.96 -5.24 -1.16
C THR A 429 -2.36 -4.82 -0.77
N SER A 430 -2.55 -3.54 -0.49
CA SER A 430 -3.84 -3.03 -0.04
C SER A 430 -4.09 -1.62 -0.54
N HIS A 431 -5.35 -1.32 -0.83
CA HIS A 431 -5.84 0.02 -1.10
C HIS A 431 -6.81 0.49 -0.01
N TYR A 432 -6.90 1.80 0.16
CA TYR A 432 -7.89 2.41 1.04
C TYR A 432 -9.15 2.76 0.25
N ASN A 433 -10.31 2.26 0.68
CA ASN A 433 -11.58 2.47 -0.03
C ASN A 433 -12.40 3.67 0.49
N GLY A 434 -11.83 4.49 1.37
CA GLY A 434 -12.53 5.59 2.06
C GLY A 434 -12.96 5.26 3.49
N THR A 435 -13.27 3.99 3.77
CA THR A 435 -13.71 3.51 5.10
C THR A 435 -12.69 2.61 5.80
N GLY A 436 -11.87 1.90 5.03
CA GLY A 436 -10.92 0.93 5.55
C GLY A 436 -9.93 0.45 4.50
N TRP A 437 -8.94 -0.31 4.97
CA TRP A 437 -7.97 -0.98 4.10
C TRP A 437 -8.55 -2.28 3.56
N VAL A 438 -8.64 -2.37 2.24
CA VAL A 438 -9.02 -3.59 1.52
C VAL A 438 -7.75 -4.29 1.06
N VAL A 439 -7.64 -5.58 1.35
CA VAL A 439 -6.49 -6.39 0.94
C VAL A 439 -6.75 -6.91 -0.46
N ASP A 440 -5.98 -6.42 -1.42
CA ASP A 440 -6.05 -6.84 -2.83
C ASP A 440 -5.32 -8.16 -3.04
N PHE A 441 -4.19 -8.32 -2.35
CA PHE A 441 -3.34 -9.49 -2.47
C PHE A 441 -2.66 -9.77 -1.14
N VAL A 442 -2.55 -11.05 -0.79
CA VAL A 442 -1.84 -11.52 0.40
C VAL A 442 -1.10 -12.82 0.08
N THR A 443 0.11 -12.92 0.59
CA THR A 443 0.93 -14.13 0.47
C THR A 443 1.79 -14.30 1.74
N PRO A 444 2.00 -15.51 2.26
CA PRO A 444 1.43 -16.78 1.79
C PRO A 444 -0.09 -16.83 2.03
N ALA A 445 -0.87 -17.20 1.02
CA ALA A 445 -2.32 -17.40 1.14
C ALA A 445 -2.64 -18.82 1.62
N ASN A 446 -1.76 -19.77 1.32
CA ASN A 446 -1.90 -21.15 1.72
C ASN A 446 -0.54 -21.84 1.91
N LYS A 447 -0.55 -23.12 2.34
CA LYS A 447 0.67 -23.88 2.65
C LYS A 447 1.58 -24.10 1.43
N CYS A 448 1.07 -24.09 0.20
CA CYS A 448 1.89 -24.25 -1.01
C CYS A 448 2.74 -23.01 -1.33
N ASP A 449 2.41 -21.86 -0.76
CA ASP A 449 3.22 -20.64 -0.96
C ASP A 449 4.49 -20.65 -0.09
N ILE A 450 4.51 -21.49 0.95
CA ILE A 450 5.68 -21.70 1.81
C ILE A 450 6.72 -22.50 1.03
N TYR A 451 7.94 -21.99 1.01
CA TYR A 451 9.03 -22.59 0.25
C TYR A 451 9.27 -24.05 0.64
N GLY A 452 9.24 -24.93 -0.36
CA GLY A 452 9.61 -26.33 -0.19
C GLY A 452 8.57 -27.18 0.56
N ALA A 453 7.31 -26.75 0.62
CA ALA A 453 6.24 -27.44 1.35
C ALA A 453 6.11 -28.95 1.05
N CYS A 454 6.43 -29.39 -0.17
CA CYS A 454 6.35 -30.79 -0.58
C CYS A 454 7.70 -31.50 -0.81
N GLY A 455 8.82 -30.84 -0.48
CA GLY A 455 10.17 -31.36 -0.69
C GLY A 455 10.59 -31.53 -2.17
N PRO A 456 11.77 -32.10 -2.41
CA PRO A 456 12.31 -32.31 -3.76
C PRO A 456 11.42 -33.19 -4.64
N PHE A 457 11.20 -32.79 -5.90
CA PHE A 457 10.33 -33.46 -6.86
C PHE A 457 8.88 -33.69 -6.38
N GLY A 458 8.50 -33.03 -5.29
CA GLY A 458 7.13 -32.95 -4.81
C GLY A 458 6.38 -31.82 -5.50
N LEU A 459 5.11 -32.06 -5.80
CA LEU A 459 4.18 -31.11 -6.39
C LEU A 459 3.15 -30.70 -5.34
N CYS A 460 3.08 -29.41 -5.03
CA CYS A 460 2.04 -28.87 -4.15
C CYS A 460 0.81 -28.50 -4.97
N VAL A 461 -0.27 -29.25 -4.84
CA VAL A 461 -1.50 -29.03 -5.59
C VAL A 461 -2.46 -28.19 -4.76
N THR A 462 -2.78 -26.99 -5.24
CA THR A 462 -3.69 -26.01 -4.60
C THR A 462 -5.17 -26.40 -4.76
N SER A 463 -5.49 -27.67 -4.50
CA SER A 463 -6.87 -28.17 -4.42
C SER A 463 -7.43 -28.00 -3.01
N THR A 464 -8.72 -28.25 -2.83
CA THR A 464 -9.39 -28.29 -1.53
C THR A 464 -9.71 -29.75 -1.15
N PRO A 465 -8.98 -30.39 -0.21
CA PRO A 465 -7.84 -29.90 0.56
C PRO A 465 -6.51 -29.91 -0.22
N ILE A 466 -5.54 -29.10 0.21
CA ILE A 466 -4.21 -29.00 -0.40
C ILE A 466 -3.44 -30.32 -0.21
N LYS A 467 -2.75 -30.76 -1.26
CA LYS A 467 -2.04 -32.05 -1.27
C LYS A 467 -0.62 -31.90 -1.80
N CYS A 468 0.28 -32.66 -1.19
CA CYS A 468 1.59 -32.93 -1.75
C CYS A 468 1.56 -34.28 -2.46
N GLU A 469 1.86 -34.28 -3.75
CA GLU A 469 1.95 -35.46 -4.60
C GLU A 469 3.36 -35.55 -5.19
N CYS A 470 3.81 -36.75 -5.54
CA CYS A 470 5.02 -36.84 -6.35
C CYS A 470 4.68 -36.48 -7.80
N ILE A 471 5.56 -35.71 -8.44
CA ILE A 471 5.48 -35.46 -9.87
C ILE A 471 5.36 -36.79 -10.62
N LYS A 472 4.58 -36.83 -11.71
CA LYS A 472 4.42 -38.03 -12.52
C LYS A 472 5.79 -38.63 -12.93
N GLY A 473 5.95 -39.94 -12.72
CA GLY A 473 7.22 -40.65 -12.94
C GLY A 473 8.14 -40.70 -11.71
N PHE A 474 7.74 -40.07 -10.60
CA PHE A 474 8.44 -40.11 -9.31
C PHE A 474 7.60 -40.84 -8.24
N VAL A 475 8.27 -41.27 -7.18
CA VAL A 475 7.67 -41.96 -6.02
C VAL A 475 8.29 -41.43 -4.72
N PRO A 476 7.60 -41.50 -3.57
CA PRO A 476 8.16 -41.00 -2.32
C PRO A 476 9.48 -41.69 -1.97
N LYS A 477 10.49 -40.92 -1.57
CA LYS A 477 11.79 -41.46 -1.16
C LYS A 477 11.65 -42.41 0.03
N HIS A 478 10.83 -42.00 1.01
CA HIS A 478 10.45 -42.81 2.16
C HIS A 478 8.92 -42.88 2.26
N LYS A 479 8.34 -44.04 1.92
CA LYS A 479 6.88 -44.24 1.85
C LYS A 479 6.18 -44.00 3.20
N GLU A 480 6.78 -44.46 4.29
CA GLU A 480 6.18 -44.36 5.61
C GLU A 480 6.19 -42.93 6.16
N GLU A 481 7.27 -42.16 5.94
CA GLU A 481 7.32 -40.72 6.24
C GLU A 481 6.22 -39.97 5.45
N TRP A 482 6.10 -40.27 4.16
CA TRP A 482 5.11 -39.65 3.29
C TRP A 482 3.67 -39.93 3.75
N LYS A 483 3.36 -41.16 4.15
CA LYS A 483 2.02 -41.52 4.68
C LYS A 483 1.70 -40.80 5.98
N ARG A 484 2.70 -40.57 6.83
CA ARG A 484 2.57 -39.81 8.10
C ARG A 484 2.47 -38.29 7.91
N GLY A 485 2.55 -37.81 6.67
CA GLY A 485 2.44 -36.39 6.33
C GLY A 485 3.78 -35.65 6.29
N ASN A 486 4.91 -36.30 6.61
CA ASN A 486 6.22 -35.69 6.45
C ASN A 486 6.68 -35.80 4.99
N LYS A 487 6.89 -34.65 4.35
CA LYS A 487 7.26 -34.54 2.92
C LYS A 487 8.69 -34.04 2.71
N THR A 488 9.46 -33.80 3.77
CA THR A 488 10.81 -33.19 3.68
C THR A 488 11.75 -33.96 2.75
N SER A 489 11.69 -35.28 2.79
CA SER A 489 12.53 -36.18 1.99
C SER A 489 12.16 -36.22 0.50
N GLY A 490 11.01 -35.63 0.13
CA GLY A 490 10.56 -35.53 -1.26
C GLY A 490 10.32 -36.87 -1.95
N CYS A 491 10.53 -36.85 -3.26
CA CYS A 491 10.32 -37.95 -4.17
C CYS A 491 11.60 -38.27 -4.95
N VAL A 492 11.69 -39.48 -5.47
CA VAL A 492 12.79 -39.95 -6.32
C VAL A 492 12.23 -40.52 -7.62
N ARG A 493 13.05 -40.49 -8.68
CA ARG A 493 12.68 -41.06 -9.98
C ARG A 493 12.34 -42.54 -9.84
N ARG A 494 11.23 -42.96 -10.43
CA ARG A 494 10.83 -44.38 -10.45
C ARG A 494 11.68 -45.21 -11.40
N LYS A 495 11.99 -44.65 -12.57
CA LYS A 495 12.83 -45.26 -13.61
C LYS A 495 13.94 -44.30 -14.02
N GLN A 496 15.12 -44.86 -14.27
CA GLN A 496 16.28 -44.11 -14.76
C GLN A 496 16.09 -43.68 -16.21
N LEU A 497 16.76 -42.59 -16.57
CA LEU A 497 16.80 -42.08 -17.94
C LEU A 497 17.64 -43.01 -18.82
N LEU A 498 17.18 -43.32 -20.02
CA LEU A 498 17.82 -44.33 -20.88
C LEU A 498 18.79 -43.70 -21.90
N SER A 499 18.54 -42.46 -22.33
CA SER A 499 19.32 -41.80 -23.39
C SER A 499 20.75 -41.41 -22.99
N CYS A 500 21.10 -41.55 -21.71
CA CYS A 500 22.40 -41.15 -21.16
C CYS A 500 23.28 -42.34 -20.74
N HIS A 501 22.82 -43.57 -21.01
CA HIS A 501 23.60 -44.79 -20.82
C HIS A 501 24.04 -45.36 -22.18
N GLN A 502 25.24 -45.96 -22.21
CA GLN A 502 25.96 -46.35 -23.42
C GLN A 502 25.27 -47.42 -24.29
N GLU A 503 24.20 -48.05 -23.82
CA GLU A 503 23.39 -49.03 -24.56
C GLU A 503 22.05 -48.45 -25.04
N ALA A 504 22.04 -47.20 -25.49
CA ALA A 504 20.87 -46.62 -26.14
C ALA A 504 20.61 -47.31 -27.50
N THR A 505 19.92 -48.45 -27.47
CA THR A 505 19.29 -49.02 -28.66
C THR A 505 18.40 -47.94 -29.29
N LYS A 506 18.40 -47.84 -30.63
CA LYS A 506 17.72 -46.78 -31.43
C LYS A 506 16.21 -46.56 -31.15
N SER A 507 15.60 -47.26 -30.17
CA SER A 507 14.19 -47.16 -29.82
C SER A 507 13.89 -46.56 -28.42
N SER A 508 14.90 -46.32 -27.56
CA SER A 508 14.67 -45.84 -26.18
C SER A 508 15.15 -44.41 -25.94
N THR A 509 14.50 -43.43 -26.55
CA THR A 509 14.72 -42.02 -26.23
C THR A 509 13.96 -41.63 -24.96
N ASP A 510 14.49 -40.71 -24.15
CA ASP A 510 13.70 -40.06 -23.09
C ASP A 510 12.61 -39.19 -23.72
N ALA A 511 11.55 -38.95 -22.96
CA ALA A 511 10.43 -38.13 -23.39
C ALA A 511 10.00 -37.17 -22.27
N PHE A 512 9.24 -36.15 -22.64
CA PHE A 512 8.84 -35.09 -21.71
C PHE A 512 7.37 -35.22 -21.33
N TYR A 513 7.12 -35.23 -20.02
CA TYR A 513 5.79 -35.05 -19.47
C TYR A 513 5.50 -33.55 -19.31
N ARG A 514 4.43 -33.07 -19.95
CA ARG A 514 3.99 -31.68 -19.83
C ARG A 514 3.04 -31.54 -18.66
N LEU A 515 3.44 -30.76 -17.67
CA LEU A 515 2.63 -30.32 -16.53
C LEU A 515 2.17 -28.89 -16.78
N SER A 516 0.89 -28.60 -16.52
CA SER A 516 0.26 -27.29 -16.76
C SER A 516 -0.15 -26.61 -15.46
N SER A 517 -0.28 -25.28 -15.54
CA SER A 517 -0.69 -24.41 -14.44
C SER A 517 0.27 -24.47 -13.26
N VAL A 518 1.56 -24.32 -13.56
CA VAL A 518 2.65 -24.55 -12.61
C VAL A 518 3.35 -23.24 -12.27
N LYS A 519 3.61 -23.01 -10.98
CA LYS A 519 4.72 -22.16 -10.55
C LYS A 519 6.03 -22.90 -10.86
N PRO A 520 6.86 -22.44 -11.81
CA PRO A 520 8.07 -23.15 -12.19
C PRO A 520 8.98 -23.38 -10.97
N PRO A 521 9.69 -24.52 -10.85
CA PRO A 521 10.57 -24.81 -9.73
C PRO A 521 11.67 -23.75 -9.56
N ASP A 522 12.24 -23.70 -8.36
CA ASP A 522 13.39 -22.83 -8.08
C ASP A 522 14.66 -23.32 -8.79
N LEU A 523 15.73 -22.51 -8.77
CA LEU A 523 17.07 -22.87 -9.24
C LEU A 523 17.13 -23.24 -10.74
N TYR A 524 16.42 -22.46 -11.56
CA TYR A 524 16.50 -22.52 -13.01
C TYR A 524 17.78 -21.86 -13.53
N GLU A 525 18.19 -22.34 -14.69
CA GLU A 525 19.21 -21.78 -15.55
C GLU A 525 18.55 -21.14 -16.77
N TYR A 526 18.83 -19.87 -17.02
CA TYR A 526 18.31 -19.16 -18.19
C TYR A 526 19.19 -19.41 -19.40
N ALA A 527 18.64 -20.07 -20.42
CA ALA A 527 19.34 -20.42 -21.63
C ALA A 527 18.98 -19.44 -22.77
N ALA A 528 19.62 -18.27 -22.75
CA ALA A 528 19.37 -17.18 -23.70
C ALA A 528 19.61 -17.56 -25.17
N SER A 529 20.46 -18.56 -25.44
CA SER A 529 20.78 -19.03 -26.79
C SER A 529 19.67 -19.85 -27.45
N PHE A 530 18.69 -20.35 -26.68
CA PHE A 530 17.59 -21.14 -27.21
C PHE A 530 16.38 -20.24 -27.48
N ALA A 531 16.22 -19.88 -28.75
CA ALA A 531 15.25 -18.90 -29.23
C ALA A 531 13.81 -19.42 -29.27
N ASP A 532 13.62 -20.73 -29.22
CA ASP A 532 12.30 -21.35 -29.26
C ASP A 532 12.20 -22.59 -28.37
N LYS A 533 10.97 -23.09 -28.23
CA LYS A 533 10.65 -24.24 -27.39
C LYS A 533 11.33 -25.53 -27.84
N ASP A 534 11.52 -25.73 -29.15
CA ASP A 534 12.16 -26.94 -29.67
C ASP A 534 13.65 -26.92 -29.42
N GLN A 535 14.32 -25.78 -29.59
CA GLN A 535 15.71 -25.58 -29.18
C GLN A 535 15.89 -25.81 -27.69
N CYS A 536 15.00 -25.27 -26.85
CA CYS A 536 15.00 -25.49 -25.41
C CYS A 536 14.87 -26.99 -25.05
N ARG A 537 13.97 -27.70 -25.76
CA ARG A 537 13.78 -29.15 -25.63
C ARG A 537 15.03 -29.93 -26.02
N GLN A 538 15.64 -29.60 -27.16
CA GLN A 538 16.85 -30.27 -27.64
C GLN A 538 18.06 -29.99 -26.74
N GLY A 539 18.19 -28.75 -26.24
CA GLY A 539 19.20 -28.39 -25.25
C GLY A 539 19.09 -29.22 -23.98
N CYS A 540 17.87 -29.41 -23.46
CA CYS A 540 17.65 -30.31 -22.33
C CYS A 540 17.97 -31.78 -22.67
N LEU A 541 17.59 -32.28 -23.85
CA LEU A 541 17.90 -33.66 -24.25
C LEU A 541 19.41 -33.91 -24.35
N GLY A 542 20.15 -32.94 -24.89
CA GLY A 542 21.61 -32.97 -25.03
C GLY A 542 22.37 -32.89 -23.70
N ASN A 543 21.73 -32.43 -22.62
CA ASN A 543 22.32 -32.40 -21.29
C ASN A 543 21.75 -33.52 -20.40
N CYS A 544 22.57 -34.51 -20.06
CA CYS A 544 22.17 -35.65 -19.25
C CYS A 544 21.76 -35.32 -17.82
N SER A 545 22.21 -34.18 -17.27
CA SER A 545 21.78 -33.69 -15.97
C SER A 545 20.43 -32.97 -16.03
N CYS A 546 19.94 -32.60 -17.22
CA CYS A 546 18.68 -31.87 -17.35
C CYS A 546 17.49 -32.70 -16.88
N THR A 547 16.79 -32.20 -15.87
CA THR A 547 15.62 -32.82 -15.25
C THR A 547 14.30 -32.29 -15.82
N ALA A 548 14.26 -31.01 -16.20
CA ALA A 548 13.09 -30.37 -16.79
C ALA A 548 13.47 -29.11 -17.58
N PHE A 549 12.56 -28.64 -18.42
CA PHE A 549 12.63 -27.33 -19.06
C PHE A 549 11.25 -26.65 -19.12
N ALA A 550 11.25 -25.34 -19.30
CA ALA A 550 10.07 -24.53 -19.59
C ALA A 550 10.44 -23.48 -20.63
N TYR A 551 9.53 -23.21 -21.55
CA TYR A 551 9.64 -22.07 -22.46
C TYR A 551 8.49 -21.13 -22.14
N ILE A 552 8.79 -20.03 -21.46
CA ILE A 552 7.80 -19.09 -20.91
C ILE A 552 7.79 -17.85 -21.79
N THR A 553 6.61 -17.44 -22.25
CA THR A 553 6.46 -16.22 -23.06
C THR A 553 6.95 -15.02 -22.25
N GLY A 554 7.75 -14.16 -22.86
CA GLY A 554 8.35 -12.99 -22.18
C GLY A 554 9.71 -13.29 -21.52
N ILE A 555 9.95 -14.53 -21.07
CA ILE A 555 11.26 -14.97 -20.56
C ILE A 555 12.10 -15.65 -21.66
N GLY A 556 11.59 -16.73 -22.24
CA GLY A 556 12.36 -17.66 -23.08
C GLY A 556 12.59 -19.02 -22.38
N CYS A 557 13.72 -19.64 -22.67
CA CYS A 557 14.06 -20.98 -22.20
C CYS A 557 14.63 -20.99 -20.77
N LEU A 558 14.00 -21.76 -19.89
CA LEU A 558 14.50 -22.10 -18.56
C LEU A 558 14.78 -23.61 -18.48
N LEU A 559 15.94 -23.98 -17.96
CA LEU A 559 16.39 -25.36 -17.76
C LEU A 559 16.59 -25.64 -16.28
N TRP A 560 16.35 -26.88 -15.87
CA TRP A 560 16.70 -27.38 -14.54
C TRP A 560 17.61 -28.57 -14.69
N ASN A 561 18.76 -28.53 -14.02
CA ASN A 561 19.79 -29.59 -14.09
C ASN A 561 19.94 -30.35 -12.76
N GLN A 562 19.01 -30.14 -11.84
CA GLN A 562 19.04 -30.69 -10.48
C GLN A 562 17.63 -31.00 -9.97
N GLU A 563 17.51 -31.25 -8.67
CA GLU A 563 16.22 -31.53 -8.04
C GLU A 563 15.23 -30.37 -8.21
N LEU A 564 14.00 -30.70 -8.58
CA LEU A 564 12.94 -29.71 -8.75
C LEU A 564 12.39 -29.34 -7.39
N MET A 565 12.64 -28.10 -6.94
CA MET A 565 12.22 -27.60 -5.65
C MET A 565 11.08 -26.59 -5.77
N ASP A 566 10.19 -26.61 -4.77
CA ASP A 566 9.11 -25.62 -4.61
C ASP A 566 8.14 -25.54 -5.80
N THR A 567 7.80 -26.67 -6.42
CA THR A 567 6.86 -26.71 -7.55
C THR A 567 5.42 -26.69 -7.05
N VAL A 568 4.62 -25.75 -7.54
CA VAL A 568 3.20 -25.59 -7.15
C VAL A 568 2.32 -25.74 -8.39
N GLN A 569 1.20 -26.44 -8.27
CA GLN A 569 0.16 -26.51 -9.29
C GLN A 569 -1.07 -25.71 -8.85
N TYR A 570 -1.45 -24.75 -9.69
CA TYR A 570 -2.64 -23.91 -9.58
C TYR A 570 -3.85 -24.60 -10.21
N SER A 571 -5.05 -24.23 -9.76
CA SER A 571 -6.31 -24.65 -10.40
C SER A 571 -6.51 -24.00 -11.78
N ALA A 572 -6.00 -22.79 -11.96
CA ALA A 572 -6.03 -22.00 -13.19
C ALA A 572 -4.85 -21.01 -13.22
N GLY A 573 -4.47 -20.53 -14.41
CA GLY A 573 -3.28 -19.68 -14.60
C GLY A 573 -1.97 -20.46 -14.50
N GLY A 574 -0.84 -19.77 -14.39
CA GLY A 574 0.51 -20.35 -14.25
C GLY A 574 1.09 -20.93 -15.56
N GLU A 575 2.28 -21.52 -15.45
CA GLU A 575 3.12 -21.89 -16.60
C GLU A 575 3.08 -23.37 -16.96
N PHE A 576 3.71 -23.71 -18.08
CA PHE A 576 3.99 -25.09 -18.47
C PHE A 576 5.41 -25.53 -18.08
N LEU A 577 5.51 -26.68 -17.43
CA LEU A 577 6.78 -27.34 -17.11
C LEU A 577 6.87 -28.67 -17.87
N SER A 578 7.97 -28.89 -18.58
CA SER A 578 8.25 -30.13 -19.32
C SER A 578 9.29 -30.96 -18.59
N ILE A 579 8.89 -32.09 -18.04
CA ILE A 579 9.69 -32.90 -17.11
C ILE A 579 10.24 -34.10 -17.86
N ARG A 580 11.56 -34.29 -17.85
CA ARG A 580 12.24 -35.39 -18.55
C ARG A 580 11.99 -36.71 -17.82
N LEU A 581 11.46 -37.70 -18.51
CA LEU A 581 11.17 -39.05 -18.01
C LEU A 581 11.62 -40.11 -19.02
N ALA A 582 11.84 -41.34 -18.54
CA ALA A 582 12.04 -42.47 -19.43
C ALA A 582 10.78 -42.70 -20.30
N SER A 583 10.92 -42.97 -21.60
CA SER A 583 9.77 -43.17 -22.50
C SER A 583 8.77 -44.23 -22.03
N SER A 584 9.24 -45.24 -21.29
CA SER A 584 8.37 -46.29 -20.74
C SER A 584 7.40 -45.78 -19.66
N GLU A 585 7.64 -44.62 -19.03
CA GLU A 585 6.69 -43.95 -18.13
C GLU A 585 5.51 -43.31 -18.88
N LEU A 586 5.68 -43.03 -20.18
CA LEU A 586 4.68 -42.40 -21.03
C LEU A 586 3.98 -43.39 -21.98
N ALA A 587 4.61 -44.53 -22.26
CA ALA A 587 4.11 -45.57 -23.17
C ALA A 587 2.77 -46.21 -22.73
N GLY A 588 2.44 -46.21 -21.43
CA GLY A 588 1.14 -46.71 -20.93
C GLY A 588 -0.07 -45.95 -21.48
N SER A 589 0.11 -44.68 -21.85
CA SER A 589 -0.94 -43.87 -22.48
C SER A 589 -1.24 -44.30 -23.91
N ARG A 590 -0.21 -44.62 -24.71
CA ARG A 590 -0.35 -44.94 -26.14
C ARG A 590 -1.14 -46.23 -26.39
N ARG A 591 -0.89 -47.29 -25.62
CA ARG A 591 -1.67 -48.55 -25.74
C ARG A 591 -3.13 -48.36 -25.38
N THR A 592 -3.41 -47.63 -24.28
CA THR A 592 -4.78 -47.35 -23.84
C THR A 592 -5.52 -46.47 -24.86
N MET A 593 -4.86 -45.46 -25.43
CA MET A 593 -5.43 -44.60 -26.47
C MET A 593 -5.66 -45.35 -27.79
N MET A 594 -4.77 -46.27 -28.18
CA MET A 594 -4.99 -47.15 -29.33
C MET A 594 -6.17 -48.11 -29.10
N ILE A 595 -6.34 -48.64 -27.88
CA ILE A 595 -7.48 -49.48 -27.51
C ILE A 595 -8.79 -48.68 -27.58
N ILE A 596 -8.80 -47.46 -27.01
CA ILE A 596 -9.99 -46.58 -27.04
C ILE A 596 -10.32 -46.17 -28.48
N ALA A 597 -9.36 -45.72 -29.27
CA ALA A 597 -9.57 -45.35 -30.67
C ALA A 597 -10.06 -46.55 -31.50
N GLY A 598 -9.48 -47.74 -31.30
CA GLY A 598 -9.95 -48.98 -31.93
C GLY A 598 -11.40 -49.31 -31.55
N SER A 599 -11.77 -49.17 -30.28
CA SER A 599 -13.14 -49.42 -29.81
C SER A 599 -14.16 -48.43 -30.40
N ILE A 600 -13.78 -47.15 -30.55
CA ILE A 600 -14.62 -46.12 -31.15
C ILE A 600 -14.82 -46.40 -32.64
N CYS A 601 -13.74 -46.70 -33.38
CA CYS A 601 -13.82 -47.03 -34.81
C CYS A 601 -14.69 -48.28 -35.05
N LEU A 602 -14.55 -49.32 -34.23
CA LEU A 602 -15.37 -50.53 -34.34
C LEU A 602 -16.85 -50.22 -34.09
N SER A 603 -17.15 -49.40 -33.07
CA SER A 603 -18.51 -48.99 -32.76
C SER A 603 -19.16 -48.21 -33.91
N ILE A 604 -18.43 -47.26 -34.50
CA ILE A 604 -18.90 -46.49 -35.67
C ILE A 604 -19.15 -47.41 -36.87
N PHE A 605 -18.23 -48.35 -37.13
CA PHE A 605 -18.36 -49.30 -38.22
C PHE A 605 -19.62 -50.17 -38.07
N VAL A 606 -19.90 -50.69 -36.86
CA VAL A 606 -21.11 -51.47 -36.57
C VAL A 606 -22.39 -50.65 -36.78
N ILE A 607 -22.38 -49.38 -36.36
CA ILE A 607 -23.53 -48.48 -36.57
C ILE A 607 -23.78 -48.26 -38.06
N LEU A 608 -22.73 -47.98 -38.84
CA LEU A 608 -22.84 -47.78 -40.28
C LEU A 608 -23.29 -49.05 -41.02
N ALA A 609 -22.78 -50.22 -40.62
CA ALA A 609 -23.20 -51.51 -41.16
C ALA A 609 -24.67 -51.82 -40.84
N PHE A 610 -25.14 -51.48 -39.63
CA PHE A 610 -26.54 -51.65 -39.26
C PHE A 610 -27.44 -50.67 -40.03
N ALA A 611 -27.03 -49.42 -40.18
CA ALA A 611 -27.74 -48.42 -40.97
C ALA A 611 -27.84 -48.82 -42.44
N SER A 612 -26.76 -49.32 -43.04
CA SER A 612 -26.75 -49.79 -44.43
C SER A 612 -27.60 -51.05 -44.59
N TYR A 613 -27.58 -51.99 -43.63
CA TYR A 613 -28.48 -53.14 -43.61
C TYR A 613 -29.95 -52.73 -43.51
N LYS A 614 -30.30 -51.79 -42.62
CA LYS A 614 -31.65 -51.25 -42.49
C LYS A 614 -32.10 -50.54 -43.77
N TYR A 615 -31.22 -49.75 -44.38
CA TYR A 615 -31.48 -49.09 -45.66
C TYR A 615 -31.70 -50.09 -46.79
N TRP A 616 -30.87 -51.12 -46.89
CA TRP A 616 -31.01 -52.20 -47.86
C TRP A 616 -32.34 -52.94 -47.68
N ARG A 617 -32.69 -53.32 -46.43
CA ARG A 617 -33.96 -53.98 -46.11
C ARG A 617 -35.18 -53.10 -46.40
N TYR A 618 -35.08 -51.79 -46.15
CA TYR A 618 -36.11 -50.82 -46.52
C TYR A 618 -36.31 -50.76 -48.04
N ARG A 619 -35.21 -50.74 -48.81
CA ARG A 619 -35.27 -50.72 -50.28
C ARG A 619 -35.81 -52.03 -50.86
N ALA A 620 -35.45 -53.17 -50.28
CA ALA A 620 -35.97 -54.49 -50.68
C ALA A 620 -37.49 -54.60 -50.48
N LYS A 621 -38.02 -54.14 -49.34
CA LYS A 621 -39.47 -54.08 -49.11
C LYS A 621 -40.21 -53.18 -50.11
N ARG A 622 -39.58 -52.08 -50.54
CA ARG A 622 -40.17 -51.14 -51.51
C ARG A 622 -40.20 -51.69 -52.95
N ASN A 623 -39.28 -52.61 -53.28
CA ASN A 623 -39.31 -53.33 -54.56
C ASN A 623 -40.36 -54.45 -54.57
N ASP A 624 -40.62 -55.11 -53.44
CA ASP A 624 -41.65 -56.14 -53.33
C ASP A 624 -43.08 -55.55 -53.37
N SER A 625 -43.27 -54.31 -52.91
CA SER A 625 -44.54 -53.58 -53.07
C SER A 625 -44.79 -53.07 -54.50
N ARG A 626 -43.77 -53.02 -55.36
CA ARG A 626 -43.88 -52.50 -56.74
C ARG A 626 -44.23 -53.57 -57.78
N SER A 627 -44.17 -54.86 -57.42
CA SER A 627 -44.50 -55.98 -58.31
C SER A 627 -45.98 -56.38 -58.31
N ARG A 628 -46.81 -55.81 -57.42
CA ARG A 628 -48.24 -56.18 -57.25
C ARG A 628 -49.26 -55.20 -57.85
N GLU A 629 -48.83 -54.12 -58.49
CA GLU A 629 -49.73 -53.19 -59.20
C GLU A 629 -49.34 -53.05 -60.68
N TYR A 630 -49.82 -53.98 -61.51
CA TYR A 630 -50.00 -53.74 -62.94
C TYR A 630 -51.49 -53.87 -63.24
N CYS A 631 -52.19 -52.73 -63.35
CA CYS A 631 -53.50 -52.68 -64.00
C CYS A 631 -53.31 -52.83 -65.52
N LEU A 632 -53.99 -53.82 -66.11
CA LEU A 632 -54.02 -54.06 -67.54
C LEU A 632 -55.00 -53.08 -68.20
N CYS A 633 -54.50 -52.01 -68.82
CA CYS A 633 -55.31 -51.12 -69.67
C CYS A 633 -55.24 -51.57 -71.13
N VAL A 634 -56.27 -52.26 -71.61
CA VAL A 634 -56.43 -52.60 -73.04
C VAL A 634 -57.14 -51.45 -73.74
N ARG A 635 -56.50 -50.87 -74.76
CA ARG A 635 -57.07 -49.80 -75.59
C ARG A 635 -57.61 -50.42 -76.89
N VAL A 636 -58.93 -50.54 -77.01
CA VAL A 636 -59.61 -51.00 -78.23
C VAL A 636 -59.96 -49.78 -79.09
N ARG A 637 -59.52 -49.75 -80.36
CA ARG A 637 -59.89 -48.71 -81.33
C ARG A 637 -60.68 -49.35 -82.47
N LYS A 638 -61.92 -48.90 -82.69
CA LYS A 638 -62.75 -49.27 -83.85
C LYS A 638 -62.23 -48.54 -85.10
N SER A 639 -61.84 -49.30 -86.12
CA SER A 639 -61.66 -48.83 -87.49
C SER A 639 -62.98 -48.98 -88.25
N TYR A 640 -63.39 -47.98 -89.02
CA TYR A 640 -64.47 -48.08 -90.00
C TYR A 640 -63.84 -48.27 -91.37
N ASP A 641 -64.02 -49.47 -91.93
CA ASP A 641 -63.58 -49.82 -93.28
C ASP A 641 -64.80 -49.80 -94.21
N THR A 642 -64.73 -49.08 -95.34
CA THR A 642 -65.66 -49.31 -96.44
C THR A 642 -65.10 -50.44 -97.28
N ASN A 643 -65.59 -51.65 -96.95
CA ASN A 643 -65.41 -52.97 -97.57
C ASN A 643 -64.50 -53.93 -96.79
N CYS A 644 -65.18 -54.86 -96.10
CA CYS A 644 -64.69 -56.05 -95.39
C CYS A 644 -64.10 -55.85 -93.97
N ASN A 645 -64.89 -56.30 -92.98
CA ASN A 645 -64.52 -56.39 -91.57
C ASN A 645 -63.47 -57.50 -91.33
N LEU A 646 -62.21 -57.14 -91.06
CA LEU A 646 -61.24 -57.98 -90.35
C LEU A 646 -60.51 -57.16 -89.28
N TRP A 647 -60.44 -57.70 -88.06
CA TRP A 647 -59.73 -57.12 -86.93
C TRP A 647 -58.34 -57.75 -86.81
N ALA A 648 -57.28 -56.97 -86.99
CA ALA A 648 -55.90 -57.38 -86.70
C ALA A 648 -55.47 -56.85 -85.32
N ILE A 649 -54.86 -57.72 -84.49
CA ILE A 649 -54.32 -57.40 -83.17
C ILE A 649 -52.80 -57.62 -83.24
N GLU A 650 -52.02 -56.54 -83.17
CA GLU A 650 -50.55 -56.60 -83.01
C GLU A 650 -50.16 -56.34 -81.56
N PHE A 651 -49.27 -57.20 -81.03
CA PHE A 651 -48.62 -57.04 -79.73
C PHE A 651 -47.13 -56.70 -79.95
N PRO A 652 -46.62 -55.53 -79.51
CA PRO A 652 -45.19 -55.32 -79.42
C PRO A 652 -44.61 -56.02 -78.18
N LEU A 653 -43.74 -57.01 -78.45
CA LEU A 653 -42.82 -57.63 -77.51
C LEU A 653 -41.84 -56.57 -76.96
N CYS A 654 -41.82 -56.35 -75.65
CA CYS A 654 -40.74 -55.64 -74.98
C CYS A 654 -39.89 -56.64 -74.20
N TRP A 655 -38.74 -57.02 -74.77
CA TRP A 655 -37.62 -57.58 -74.03
C TRP A 655 -36.90 -56.45 -73.27
N LYS A 656 -36.56 -56.68 -72.01
CA LYS A 656 -35.46 -55.96 -71.37
C LYS A 656 -34.51 -56.96 -70.73
N ASN A 657 -33.30 -56.99 -71.29
CA ASN A 657 -32.17 -57.81 -70.89
C ASN A 657 -31.75 -57.54 -69.43
N VAL A 658 -31.17 -58.60 -68.86
CA VAL A 658 -30.60 -58.80 -67.52
C VAL A 658 -29.65 -57.68 -67.09
#